data_AF-A0A7L1L672-F1
#
_entry.id   AF-A0A7L1L672-F1
#
_cell.length_a   1.000
_cell.length_b   1.000
_cell.length_c   1.000
_cell.angle_alpha   90.00
_cell.angle_beta   90.00
_cell.angle_gamma   90.00
#
_symmetry.space_group_name_H-M   'P 1'
#
loop_
_entity.id
_entity.type
_entity.pdbx_description
1 polymer ?
#
loop_
_entity_poly.entity_id
_entity_poly.type
_entity_poly.pdbx_seq_one_letter_code
_entity_poly.pdbx_strand_id
1 'polypeptide(L)'
;MKETGTDVKTEMSLVLACLLLFLAGCSGCQHHACRCAGRVFICQESKVVQVPRDIPANTTELRFVLTKMRVIPKGAFAGLGDLEKIEISQNDALEVIEANVFSNLPKLHEIRIEKANNLVYIDQDAFQHLPSLRYLLISNTGLRFLPAVHKVHSFQKVLLDIQDNINIRTIERNSFTGLSSESVILWLNKNGIREIENHAFNGTDLDELNLSDNHNLEKLPNEVFQGANGPVVLDISRTRISFLPSHGLELIKKLRARSTYNLKKLPDLSKFRSLIEANFTYPSHCCAFTNWKRQNTELHPICSISQAKQDLDEQPGDKIHRRSAAEDYISNYGIGFDPAENEFDYGLCNEVVNVACSPKPDAFNPCEDIMGYNILRVLIWFINILAITGNIVVLIILISSQYKLTVPRFLMCNLAFADLCIGIYLLFIASVDIQTKSQYYNYAIDWQTGAGCNAAGFFTVFASELSVYTLTVITLERWHTITYAMQLDRKVRFRHAVIIMIFGWMFAFTVALLPIFGVSSYMKVSICLPMDIETPFSQAYVIFLLVLNVLAFVIICACYICIYFTVRNPNVISSNSDTKIAKRMAILIFTDFLCMAPISFFAISASLKVPLITVSKSKILLVLFYPINSCANPFLYAIFTKTFRRDFFILLSKFGCCEMQAQIYRTETSSSAHNFHTRNGHCPPASKNSDGTIYSSVPLNHLN
;
A
#
# COMPACT_ATOMS: atom_id res chain seq x y z
N MET A 1 -24.84 46.83 -79.38
CA MET A 1 -23.66 46.98 -80.26
C MET A 1 -22.91 48.23 -79.80
N LYS A 2 -21.62 48.06 -79.43
CA LYS A 2 -20.66 49.01 -78.80
C LYS A 2 -20.91 49.30 -77.30
N GLU A 3 -20.08 48.81 -76.36
CA GLU A 3 -18.67 49.20 -76.02
C GLU A 3 -18.54 50.70 -75.68
N THR A 4 -17.83 51.19 -74.67
CA THR A 4 -17.07 50.68 -73.50
C THR A 4 -16.57 51.96 -72.80
N GLY A 5 -16.37 51.92 -71.48
CA GLY A 5 -15.13 52.46 -70.91
C GLY A 5 -15.16 53.84 -70.27
N THR A 6 -15.61 53.91 -69.02
CA THR A 6 -15.12 54.88 -68.01
C THR A 6 -15.49 54.42 -66.61
N ASP A 7 -15.05 53.22 -66.18
CA ASP A 7 -15.18 52.87 -64.74
C ASP A 7 -14.19 51.81 -64.23
N VAL A 8 -13.04 51.64 -64.90
CA VAL A 8 -11.97 50.73 -64.44
C VAL A 8 -10.72 51.49 -63.98
N LYS A 9 -10.55 52.76 -64.38
CA LYS A 9 -9.38 53.58 -63.99
C LYS A 9 -9.46 54.12 -62.56
N THR A 10 -10.66 54.36 -62.04
CA THR A 10 -10.86 54.97 -60.71
C THR A 10 -10.78 53.91 -59.59
N GLU A 11 -11.42 52.76 -59.79
CA GLU A 11 -11.34 51.59 -58.89
C GLU A 11 -9.91 51.02 -58.82
N MET A 12 -9.22 50.89 -59.96
CA MET A 12 -7.84 50.38 -59.98
C MET A 12 -6.84 51.37 -59.34
N SER A 13 -7.10 52.69 -59.41
CA SER A 13 -6.27 53.70 -58.73
C SER A 13 -6.51 53.72 -57.21
N LEU A 14 -7.74 53.46 -56.74
CA LEU A 14 -8.02 53.32 -55.30
C LEU A 14 -7.44 52.02 -54.74
N VAL A 15 -7.52 50.90 -55.46
CA VAL A 15 -6.91 49.64 -55.03
C VAL A 15 -5.39 49.72 -55.05
N LEU A 16 -4.77 50.39 -56.05
CA LEU A 16 -3.33 50.61 -56.09
C LEU A 16 -2.86 51.61 -55.03
N ALA A 17 -3.64 52.66 -54.73
CA ALA A 17 -3.35 53.60 -53.64
C ALA A 17 -3.55 52.95 -52.26
N CYS A 18 -4.56 52.09 -52.07
CA CYS A 18 -4.72 51.28 -50.87
C CYS A 18 -3.63 50.21 -50.75
N LEU A 19 -3.19 49.57 -51.85
CA LEU A 19 -2.04 48.66 -51.82
C LEU A 19 -0.74 49.41 -51.51
N LEU A 20 -0.54 50.60 -52.08
CA LEU A 20 0.63 51.44 -51.81
C LEU A 20 0.60 52.04 -50.40
N LEU A 21 -0.57 52.32 -49.82
CA LEU A 21 -0.73 52.72 -48.41
C LEU A 21 -0.61 51.53 -47.45
N PHE A 22 -1.05 50.32 -47.84
CA PHE A 22 -0.78 49.08 -47.11
C PHE A 22 0.71 48.69 -47.16
N LEU A 23 1.39 48.98 -48.28
CA LEU A 23 2.83 48.76 -48.44
C LEU A 23 3.68 49.88 -47.81
N ALA A 24 3.17 51.12 -47.73
CA ALA A 24 3.83 52.25 -47.06
C ALA A 24 3.60 52.29 -45.54
N GLY A 25 2.66 51.50 -45.02
CA GLY A 25 2.39 51.36 -43.58
C GLY A 25 3.32 50.39 -42.83
N CYS A 26 4.17 49.66 -43.53
CA CYS A 26 5.23 48.87 -42.91
C CYS A 26 6.55 49.64 -42.95
N SER A 27 6.77 50.50 -41.95
CA SER A 27 8.13 50.77 -41.47
C SER A 27 8.68 49.47 -40.90
N GLY A 28 9.07 48.55 -41.79
CA GLY A 28 9.67 47.28 -41.42
C GLY A 28 10.90 47.58 -40.59
N CYS A 29 10.89 47.15 -39.33
CA CYS A 29 12.11 47.17 -38.54
C CYS A 29 13.10 46.23 -39.25
N GLN A 30 14.26 46.77 -39.60
CA GLN A 30 15.33 46.02 -40.27
C GLN A 30 16.57 46.06 -39.37
N HIS A 31 16.95 44.91 -38.82
CA HIS A 31 18.12 44.75 -37.97
C HIS A 31 19.07 43.71 -38.59
N HIS A 32 20.38 43.98 -38.56
CA HIS A 32 21.35 43.21 -39.35
C HIS A 32 21.51 41.75 -38.87
N ALA A 33 21.41 41.53 -37.55
CA ALA A 33 21.57 40.21 -36.93
C ALA A 33 20.26 39.52 -36.52
N CYS A 34 19.16 40.27 -36.38
CA CYS A 34 17.94 39.81 -35.73
C CYS A 34 16.72 40.16 -36.57
N ARG A 35 15.67 39.33 -36.52
CA ARG A 35 14.37 39.66 -37.11
C ARG A 35 13.62 40.52 -36.12
N CYS A 36 12.94 41.57 -36.59
CA CYS A 36 12.13 42.40 -35.70
C CYS A 36 10.73 42.65 -36.23
N ALA A 37 9.80 42.77 -35.29
CA ALA A 37 8.40 43.09 -35.50
C ALA A 37 8.00 44.13 -34.45
N GLY A 38 7.91 45.40 -34.84
CA GLY A 38 7.69 46.50 -33.90
C GLY A 38 8.84 46.64 -32.89
N ARG A 39 8.56 46.40 -31.61
CA ARG A 39 9.51 46.51 -30.48
C ARG A 39 10.03 45.15 -29.99
N VAL A 40 9.79 44.08 -30.76
CA VAL A 40 10.23 42.72 -30.45
C VAL A 40 11.37 42.33 -31.37
N PHE A 41 12.48 41.85 -30.81
CA PHE A 41 13.65 41.39 -31.57
C PHE A 41 13.95 39.92 -31.30
N ILE A 42 14.03 39.15 -32.38
CA ILE A 42 14.28 37.71 -32.39
C ILE A 42 15.60 37.46 -33.12
N CYS A 43 16.63 37.18 -32.34
CA CYS A 43 17.96 36.84 -32.81
C CYS A 43 18.04 35.31 -32.94
N GLN A 44 17.96 34.81 -34.17
CA GLN A 44 17.92 33.39 -34.49
C GLN A 44 19.02 33.01 -35.48
N GLU A 45 19.37 31.72 -35.48
CA GLU A 45 20.32 31.05 -36.39
C GLU A 45 21.79 31.18 -35.98
N SER A 46 22.63 30.38 -36.64
CA SER A 46 24.05 30.21 -36.31
C SER A 46 24.92 31.44 -36.59
N LYS A 47 24.36 32.47 -37.26
CA LYS A 47 25.04 33.74 -37.54
C LYS A 47 25.21 34.61 -36.29
N VAL A 48 24.38 34.40 -35.26
CA VAL A 48 24.47 35.15 -34.01
C VAL A 48 25.48 34.46 -33.09
N VAL A 49 26.70 34.99 -33.06
CA VAL A 49 27.82 34.49 -32.24
C VAL A 49 28.08 35.34 -30.99
N GLN A 50 27.47 36.52 -30.92
CA GLN A 50 27.53 37.44 -29.78
C GLN A 50 26.22 38.24 -29.69
N VAL A 51 25.92 38.78 -28.50
CA VAL A 51 24.77 39.67 -28.31
C VAL A 51 24.99 40.97 -29.12
N PRO A 52 24.10 41.33 -30.06
CA PRO A 52 24.22 42.56 -30.84
C PRO A 52 24.12 43.81 -29.95
N ARG A 53 25.02 44.78 -30.17
CA ARG A 53 25.09 46.02 -29.38
C ARG A 53 24.15 47.11 -29.87
N ASP A 54 23.60 46.95 -31.07
CA ASP A 54 22.75 47.90 -31.80
C ASP A 54 21.25 47.66 -31.59
N ILE A 55 20.88 46.88 -30.56
CA ILE A 55 19.49 46.69 -30.15
C ILE A 55 18.92 48.03 -29.64
N PRO A 56 17.78 48.51 -30.18
CA PRO A 56 17.17 49.76 -29.74
C PRO A 56 16.73 49.77 -28.28
N ALA A 57 16.92 50.90 -27.59
CA ALA A 57 16.57 51.04 -26.16
C ALA A 57 15.06 50.93 -25.85
N ASN A 58 14.20 51.17 -26.84
CA ASN A 58 12.74 51.03 -26.73
C ASN A 58 12.24 49.60 -26.94
N THR A 59 13.15 48.61 -27.02
CA THR A 59 12.81 47.19 -27.18
C THR A 59 12.04 46.68 -25.97
N THR A 60 10.92 46.01 -26.22
CA THR A 60 10.08 45.40 -25.17
C THR A 60 10.36 43.93 -24.96
N GLU A 61 10.85 43.23 -25.99
CA GLU A 61 11.10 41.79 -25.90
C GLU A 61 12.31 41.37 -26.73
N LEU A 62 13.18 40.57 -26.09
CA LEU A 62 14.38 39.99 -26.70
C LEU A 62 14.35 38.47 -26.65
N ARG A 63 14.56 37.84 -27.80
CA ARG A 63 14.65 36.38 -27.92
C ARG A 63 15.94 35.95 -28.60
N PHE A 64 16.71 35.09 -27.95
CA PHE A 64 17.91 34.44 -28.48
C PHE A 64 17.64 32.95 -28.64
N VAL A 65 17.43 32.51 -29.88
CA VAL A 65 17.00 31.13 -30.19
C VAL A 65 17.95 30.48 -31.18
N LEU A 66 18.44 29.27 -30.90
CA LEU A 66 19.34 28.53 -31.81
C LEU A 66 20.59 29.32 -32.22
N THR A 67 21.13 30.13 -31.30
CA THR A 67 22.34 30.94 -31.53
C THR A 67 23.61 30.13 -31.28
N LYS A 68 24.76 30.64 -31.71
CA LYS A 68 26.09 30.05 -31.46
C LYS A 68 26.93 30.90 -30.49
N MET A 69 26.26 31.68 -29.65
CA MET A 69 26.90 32.47 -28.60
C MET A 69 27.43 31.58 -27.49
N ARG A 70 28.69 31.77 -27.09
CA ARG A 70 29.29 31.05 -25.95
C ARG A 70 29.11 31.76 -24.62
N VAL A 71 29.05 33.09 -24.65
CA VAL A 71 29.00 33.93 -23.45
C VAL A 71 27.98 35.03 -23.67
N ILE A 72 27.15 35.29 -22.66
CA ILE A 72 26.38 36.55 -22.58
C ILE A 72 27.24 37.53 -21.76
N PRO A 73 27.79 38.57 -22.41
CA PRO A 73 28.81 39.41 -21.81
C PRO A 73 28.25 40.32 -20.70
N LYS A 74 29.12 40.79 -19.82
CA LYS A 74 28.79 41.69 -18.72
C LYS A 74 27.98 42.90 -19.21
N GLY A 75 26.84 43.14 -18.56
CA GLY A 75 25.98 44.28 -18.91
C GLY A 75 25.32 44.19 -20.28
N ALA A 76 25.16 42.99 -20.86
CA ALA A 76 24.61 42.79 -22.21
C ALA A 76 23.27 43.51 -22.48
N PHE A 77 22.41 43.62 -21.47
CA PHE A 77 21.08 44.25 -21.59
C PHE A 77 20.99 45.61 -20.91
N ALA A 78 22.13 46.18 -20.48
CA ALA A 78 22.14 47.47 -19.82
C ALA A 78 21.61 48.58 -20.74
N GLY A 79 20.75 49.45 -20.22
CA GLY A 79 20.16 50.57 -20.97
C GLY A 79 18.84 50.25 -21.70
N LEU A 80 18.39 48.99 -21.71
CA LEU A 80 17.11 48.59 -22.30
C LEU A 80 15.94 48.81 -21.31
N GLY A 81 15.65 50.07 -20.97
CA GLY A 81 14.70 50.43 -19.92
C GLY A 81 13.24 50.04 -20.18
N ASP A 82 12.86 49.82 -21.45
CA ASP A 82 11.53 49.38 -21.86
C ASP A 82 11.37 47.86 -21.93
N LEU A 83 12.42 47.10 -21.62
CA LEU A 83 12.44 45.66 -21.77
C LEU A 83 11.54 44.97 -20.73
N GLU A 84 10.61 44.17 -21.22
CA GLU A 84 9.60 43.47 -20.42
C GLU A 84 9.87 41.96 -20.34
N LYS A 85 10.40 41.37 -21.43
CA LYS A 85 10.64 39.92 -21.55
C LYS A 85 11.98 39.59 -22.19
N ILE A 86 12.67 38.58 -21.65
CA ILE A 86 13.87 38.00 -22.24
C ILE A 86 13.73 36.48 -22.35
N GLU A 87 13.97 35.94 -23.54
CA GLU A 87 14.03 34.50 -23.81
C GLU A 87 15.42 34.12 -24.34
N ILE A 88 16.08 33.19 -23.67
CA ILE A 88 17.37 32.58 -24.08
C ILE A 88 17.10 31.08 -24.18
N SER A 89 16.78 30.59 -25.37
CA SER A 89 16.29 29.22 -25.58
C SER A 89 17.08 28.46 -26.64
N GLN A 90 17.34 27.17 -26.42
CA GLN A 90 17.98 26.28 -27.41
C GLN A 90 19.37 26.78 -27.85
N ASN A 91 20.19 27.22 -26.89
CA ASN A 91 21.53 27.74 -27.17
C ASN A 91 22.57 26.73 -26.69
N ASP A 92 22.83 25.71 -27.51
CA ASP A 92 23.75 24.61 -27.16
C ASP A 92 25.20 25.06 -26.97
N ALA A 93 25.61 26.17 -27.57
CA ALA A 93 26.98 26.69 -27.43
C ALA A 93 27.18 27.57 -26.19
N LEU A 94 26.10 27.99 -25.51
CA LEU A 94 26.16 28.92 -24.40
C LEU A 94 26.73 28.21 -23.16
N GLU A 95 27.81 28.76 -22.62
CA GLU A 95 28.54 28.18 -21.48
C GLU A 95 28.42 29.04 -20.22
N VAL A 96 28.38 30.37 -20.37
CA VAL A 96 28.46 31.34 -19.27
C VAL A 96 27.53 32.54 -19.47
N ILE A 97 26.88 32.98 -18.38
CA ILE A 97 26.24 34.29 -18.26
C ILE A 97 27.04 35.12 -17.24
N GLU A 98 27.60 36.24 -17.68
CA GLU A 98 28.48 37.08 -16.85
C GLU A 98 27.70 38.00 -15.87
N ALA A 99 28.45 38.72 -15.03
CA ALA A 99 27.90 39.67 -14.07
C ALA A 99 27.06 40.78 -14.72
N ASN A 100 26.09 41.32 -13.99
CA ASN A 100 25.28 42.48 -14.36
C ASN A 100 24.52 42.33 -15.70
N VAL A 101 24.31 41.11 -16.21
CA VAL A 101 23.59 40.89 -17.46
C VAL A 101 22.15 41.38 -17.35
N PHE A 102 21.48 41.04 -16.26
CA PHE A 102 20.11 41.46 -15.94
C PHE A 102 20.16 42.50 -14.81
N SER A 103 20.61 43.72 -15.14
CA SER A 103 20.74 44.80 -14.16
C SER A 103 19.94 46.04 -14.54
N ASN A 104 19.22 46.64 -13.58
CA ASN A 104 18.51 47.91 -13.73
C ASN A 104 17.48 47.91 -14.88
N LEU A 105 16.67 46.84 -14.94
CA LEU A 105 15.61 46.67 -15.94
C LEU A 105 14.25 46.82 -15.24
N PRO A 106 13.70 48.04 -15.12
CA PRO A 106 12.58 48.32 -14.22
C PRO A 106 11.25 47.70 -14.68
N LYS A 107 11.08 47.43 -15.97
CA LYS A 107 9.86 46.82 -16.54
C LYS A 107 9.97 45.31 -16.77
N LEU A 108 11.14 44.73 -16.57
CA LEU A 108 11.39 43.32 -16.86
C LEU A 108 10.63 42.45 -15.87
N HIS A 109 9.65 41.70 -16.38
CA HIS A 109 8.81 40.83 -15.57
C HIS A 109 9.00 39.35 -15.87
N GLU A 110 9.61 38.99 -17.00
CA GLU A 110 9.79 37.61 -17.44
C GLU A 110 11.20 37.36 -17.99
N ILE A 111 11.91 36.40 -17.40
CA ILE A 111 13.20 35.89 -17.88
C ILE A 111 13.08 34.38 -18.07
N ARG A 112 13.41 33.90 -19.26
CA ARG A 112 13.41 32.47 -19.60
C ARG A 112 14.78 32.04 -20.12
N ILE A 113 15.38 31.06 -19.46
CA ILE A 113 16.63 30.40 -19.86
C ILE A 113 16.32 28.92 -20.02
N GLU A 114 16.21 28.45 -21.27
CA GLU A 114 15.72 27.10 -21.57
C GLU A 114 16.66 26.36 -22.51
N LYS A 115 16.83 25.05 -22.31
CA LYS A 115 17.52 24.15 -23.25
C LYS A 115 18.92 24.66 -23.61
N ALA A 116 19.69 25.05 -22.59
CA ALA A 116 21.08 25.49 -22.71
C ALA A 116 21.98 24.46 -22.04
N ASN A 117 22.13 23.30 -22.68
CA ASN A 117 22.73 22.11 -22.06
C ASN A 117 24.17 22.31 -21.58
N ASN A 118 24.93 23.18 -22.26
CA ASN A 118 26.32 23.48 -21.91
C ASN A 118 26.47 24.71 -21.01
N LEU A 119 25.37 25.36 -20.59
CA LEU A 119 25.41 26.48 -19.65
C LEU A 119 25.71 25.93 -18.26
N VAL A 120 26.96 26.01 -17.84
CA VAL A 120 27.44 25.44 -16.57
C VAL A 120 27.50 26.48 -15.46
N TYR A 121 27.60 27.76 -15.80
CA TYR A 121 27.79 28.84 -14.84
C TYR A 121 26.98 30.10 -15.16
N ILE A 122 26.28 30.62 -14.15
CA ILE A 122 25.72 31.97 -14.12
C ILE A 122 26.44 32.70 -13.00
N ASP A 123 27.01 33.86 -13.32
CA ASP A 123 27.70 34.70 -12.36
C ASP A 123 26.77 35.11 -11.20
N GLN A 124 27.31 35.20 -9.99
CA GLN A 124 26.54 35.52 -8.79
C GLN A 124 25.92 36.93 -8.84
N ASP A 125 26.49 37.81 -9.64
CA ASP A 125 26.03 39.19 -9.84
C ASP A 125 25.24 39.35 -11.15
N ALA A 126 24.85 38.26 -11.82
CA ALA A 126 24.11 38.32 -13.08
C ALA A 126 22.73 38.98 -12.95
N PHE A 127 22.03 38.76 -11.82
CA PHE A 127 20.70 39.30 -11.55
C PHE A 127 20.74 40.41 -10.49
N GLN A 128 20.39 41.64 -10.89
CA GLN A 128 20.43 42.81 -9.99
C GLN A 128 19.27 43.78 -10.23
N HIS A 129 18.61 44.17 -9.13
CA HIS A 129 17.59 45.20 -9.08
C HIS A 129 16.55 45.09 -10.21
N LEU A 130 15.69 44.08 -10.08
CA LEU A 130 14.62 43.77 -11.02
C LEU A 130 13.27 43.94 -10.32
N PRO A 131 12.81 45.19 -10.10
CA PRO A 131 11.67 45.51 -9.22
C PRO A 131 10.33 44.96 -9.72
N SER A 132 10.22 44.66 -11.02
CA SER A 132 8.99 44.15 -11.65
C SER A 132 9.05 42.65 -11.98
N LEU A 133 10.10 41.93 -11.56
CA LEU A 133 10.27 40.52 -11.92
C LEU A 133 9.12 39.69 -11.35
N ARG A 134 8.47 38.89 -12.20
CA ARG A 134 7.36 37.98 -11.83
C ARG A 134 7.66 36.52 -12.14
N TYR A 135 8.42 36.26 -13.20
CA TYR A 135 8.72 34.91 -13.64
C TYR A 135 10.20 34.77 -14.03
N LEU A 136 10.90 33.86 -13.37
CA LEU A 136 12.26 33.45 -13.72
C LEU A 136 12.27 31.94 -13.95
N LEU A 137 12.38 31.54 -15.22
CA LEU A 137 12.47 30.15 -15.66
C LEU A 137 13.90 29.80 -16.02
N ILE A 138 14.43 28.74 -15.42
CA ILE A 138 15.70 28.11 -15.79
C ILE A 138 15.47 26.61 -15.95
N SER A 139 15.39 26.15 -17.19
CA SER A 139 15.07 24.74 -17.47
C SER A 139 16.04 24.08 -18.44
N ASN A 140 16.37 22.82 -18.16
CA ASN A 140 17.22 21.98 -19.01
C ASN A 140 18.56 22.66 -19.34
N THR A 141 19.33 22.94 -18.28
CA THR A 141 20.67 23.54 -18.38
C THR A 141 21.73 22.68 -17.70
N GLY A 142 23.00 22.98 -17.98
CA GLY A 142 24.17 22.32 -17.38
C GLY A 142 24.54 22.82 -15.97
N LEU A 143 23.74 23.69 -15.34
CA LEU A 143 24.09 24.38 -14.10
C LEU A 143 24.33 23.43 -12.93
N ARG A 144 25.38 23.72 -12.17
CA ARG A 144 25.77 22.94 -10.98
C ARG A 144 25.22 23.50 -9.67
N PHE A 145 24.90 24.79 -9.65
CA PHE A 145 24.44 25.53 -8.48
C PHE A 145 23.19 26.34 -8.85
N LEU A 146 22.36 26.63 -7.85
CA LEU A 146 21.24 27.56 -8.03
C LEU A 146 21.76 28.97 -8.36
N PRO A 147 21.02 29.75 -9.18
CA PRO A 147 21.38 31.13 -9.44
C PRO A 147 21.30 31.96 -8.17
N ALA A 148 22.24 32.89 -7.99
CA ALA A 148 22.19 33.83 -6.87
C ALA A 148 21.10 34.88 -7.13
N VAL A 149 20.10 34.93 -6.26
CA VAL A 149 18.94 35.84 -6.41
C VAL A 149 18.88 36.95 -5.35
N HIS A 150 19.90 37.03 -4.48
CA HIS A 150 19.92 37.91 -3.33
C HIS A 150 19.88 39.41 -3.62
N LYS A 151 20.22 39.81 -4.86
CA LYS A 151 20.20 41.21 -5.34
C LYS A 151 19.02 41.54 -6.24
N VAL A 152 18.07 40.62 -6.43
CA VAL A 152 16.91 40.82 -7.33
C VAL A 152 15.97 41.89 -6.77
N HIS A 153 15.54 41.74 -5.50
CA HIS A 153 14.65 42.65 -4.78
C HIS A 153 13.41 43.07 -5.58
N SER A 154 12.64 42.08 -6.07
CA SER A 154 11.36 42.36 -6.74
C SER A 154 10.30 42.87 -5.75
N PHE A 155 9.41 43.75 -6.23
CA PHE A 155 8.22 44.20 -5.49
C PHE A 155 6.95 43.43 -5.91
N GLN A 156 7.11 42.33 -6.63
CA GLN A 156 6.02 41.52 -7.15
C GLN A 156 6.11 40.10 -6.60
N LYS A 157 4.98 39.38 -6.60
CA LYS A 157 5.00 37.93 -6.38
C LYS A 157 5.82 37.25 -7.47
N VAL A 158 6.85 36.49 -7.07
CA VAL A 158 7.78 35.83 -8.00
C VAL A 158 7.52 34.34 -8.06
N LEU A 159 7.36 33.81 -9.27
CA LEU A 159 7.50 32.39 -9.57
C LEU A 159 8.93 32.12 -10.04
N LEU A 160 9.70 31.43 -9.20
CA LEU A 160 11.02 30.90 -9.54
C LEU A 160 10.87 29.44 -9.97
N ASP A 161 11.11 29.20 -11.25
CA ASP A 161 10.87 27.92 -11.90
C ASP A 161 12.19 27.33 -12.39
N ILE A 162 12.75 26.40 -11.63
CA ILE A 162 14.02 25.73 -11.92
C ILE A 162 13.74 24.24 -12.05
N GLN A 163 13.68 23.73 -13.28
CA GLN A 163 13.31 22.34 -13.56
C GLN A 163 14.26 21.68 -14.56
N ASP A 164 14.39 20.36 -14.51
CA ASP A 164 15.20 19.58 -15.46
C ASP A 164 16.70 19.95 -15.46
N ASN A 165 17.22 20.51 -14.35
CA ASN A 165 18.65 20.80 -14.17
C ASN A 165 19.29 19.71 -13.31
N ILE A 166 19.65 18.59 -13.96
CA ILE A 166 20.13 17.36 -13.28
C ILE A 166 21.45 17.52 -12.52
N ASN A 167 22.20 18.60 -12.79
CA ASN A 167 23.50 18.86 -12.18
C ASN A 167 23.41 19.69 -10.89
N ILE A 168 22.26 20.30 -10.59
CA ILE A 168 22.01 21.01 -9.33
C ILE A 168 21.75 19.96 -8.25
N ARG A 169 22.65 19.87 -7.26
CA ARG A 169 22.63 18.81 -6.23
C ARG A 169 22.29 19.30 -4.83
N THR A 170 22.53 20.57 -4.53
CA THR A 170 22.43 21.13 -3.19
C THR A 170 21.61 22.42 -3.20
N ILE A 171 20.81 22.63 -2.14
CA ILE A 171 20.23 23.93 -1.82
C ILE A 171 20.96 24.46 -0.59
N GLU A 172 21.70 25.55 -0.75
CA GLU A 172 22.50 26.17 0.31
C GLU A 172 21.64 27.03 1.24
N ARG A 173 22.16 27.34 2.43
CA ARG A 173 21.53 28.30 3.35
C ARG A 173 21.24 29.65 2.67
N ASN A 174 20.09 30.26 2.98
CA ASN A 174 19.68 31.57 2.48
C ASN A 174 19.65 31.69 0.93
N SER A 175 19.46 30.59 0.20
CA SER A 175 19.53 30.57 -1.28
C SER A 175 18.54 31.52 -1.95
N PHE A 176 17.43 31.86 -1.28
CA PHE A 176 16.30 32.60 -1.85
C PHE A 176 16.05 33.96 -1.18
N THR A 177 16.83 34.31 -0.15
CA THR A 177 16.70 35.59 0.55
C THR A 177 16.93 36.74 -0.43
N GLY A 178 16.09 37.78 -0.40
CA GLY A 178 16.24 38.96 -1.25
C GLY A 178 15.68 38.82 -2.68
N LEU A 179 15.05 37.68 -3.01
CA LEU A 179 14.39 37.48 -4.32
C LEU A 179 13.20 38.44 -4.51
N SER A 180 12.32 38.53 -3.52
CA SER A 180 11.14 39.41 -3.53
C SER A 180 10.84 39.91 -2.11
N SER A 181 10.20 41.09 -2.03
CA SER A 181 9.56 41.59 -0.81
C SER A 181 8.14 41.04 -0.59
N GLU A 182 7.57 40.40 -1.61
CA GLU A 182 6.26 39.74 -1.60
C GLU A 182 6.42 38.20 -1.52
N SER A 183 5.31 37.48 -1.52
CA SER A 183 5.33 36.01 -1.53
C SER A 183 5.98 35.41 -2.78
N VAL A 184 6.53 34.21 -2.63
CA VAL A 184 7.31 33.50 -3.65
C VAL A 184 6.75 32.09 -3.86
N ILE A 185 6.73 31.65 -5.11
CA ILE A 185 6.51 30.25 -5.50
C ILE A 185 7.85 29.69 -5.99
N LEU A 186 8.29 28.61 -5.36
CA LEU A 186 9.53 27.91 -5.69
C LEU A 186 9.23 26.54 -6.30
N TRP A 187 9.43 26.42 -7.61
CA TRP A 187 9.42 25.14 -8.31
C TRP A 187 10.84 24.68 -8.55
N LEU A 188 11.28 23.73 -7.75
CA LEU A 188 12.62 23.13 -7.77
C LEU A 188 12.55 21.64 -8.13
N ASN A 189 11.48 21.24 -8.80
CA ASN A 189 11.18 19.86 -9.15
C ASN A 189 12.01 19.36 -10.34
N LYS A 190 12.14 18.05 -10.49
CA LYS A 190 12.88 17.40 -11.59
C LYS A 190 14.35 17.84 -11.72
N ASN A 191 15.00 18.21 -10.61
CA ASN A 191 16.42 18.50 -10.59
C ASN A 191 17.22 17.30 -10.05
N GLY A 192 18.53 17.49 -9.89
CA GLY A 192 19.43 16.51 -9.28
C GLY A 192 19.57 16.61 -7.76
N ILE A 193 18.65 17.30 -7.06
CA ILE A 193 18.84 17.70 -5.67
C ILE A 193 18.92 16.47 -4.76
N ARG A 194 19.91 16.46 -3.88
CA ARG A 194 20.21 15.38 -2.91
C ARG A 194 20.19 15.88 -1.48
N GLU A 195 20.66 17.11 -1.27
CA GLU A 195 20.85 17.72 0.04
C GLU A 195 20.27 19.13 0.06
N ILE A 196 19.66 19.48 1.18
CA ILE A 196 19.12 20.80 1.48
C ILE A 196 19.71 21.17 2.83
N GLU A 197 20.35 22.33 2.94
CA GLU A 197 20.91 22.81 4.21
C GLU A 197 19.83 23.35 5.16
N ASN A 198 20.15 23.45 6.45
CA ASN A 198 19.33 24.22 7.40
C ASN A 198 19.24 25.68 6.96
N HIS A 199 18.10 26.34 7.22
CA HIS A 199 17.86 27.73 6.82
C HIS A 199 17.94 27.98 5.30
N ALA A 200 17.78 26.96 4.46
CA ALA A 200 17.77 27.12 3.00
C ALA A 200 16.76 28.16 2.51
N PHE A 201 15.59 28.23 3.16
CA PHE A 201 14.49 29.14 2.81
C PHE A 201 14.35 30.34 3.77
N ASN A 202 15.36 30.63 4.58
CA ASN A 202 15.30 31.72 5.56
C ASN A 202 15.09 33.09 4.89
N GLY A 203 14.29 33.95 5.52
CA GLY A 203 13.97 35.29 5.03
C GLY A 203 13.12 35.30 3.75
N THR A 204 12.32 34.25 3.52
CA THR A 204 11.39 34.16 2.38
C THR A 204 9.97 33.90 2.83
N ASP A 205 9.01 34.48 2.11
CA ASP A 205 7.59 34.20 2.26
C ASP A 205 7.15 33.21 1.18
N LEU A 206 6.89 31.97 1.57
CA LEU A 206 6.66 30.83 0.68
C LEU A 206 5.16 30.55 0.54
N ASP A 207 4.64 30.75 -0.65
CA ASP A 207 3.30 30.27 -1.00
C ASP A 207 3.35 28.78 -1.35
N GLU A 208 4.26 28.40 -2.23
CA GLU A 208 4.37 27.02 -2.71
C GLU A 208 5.83 26.62 -2.88
N LEU A 209 6.15 25.42 -2.38
CA LEU A 209 7.44 24.77 -2.56
C LEU A 209 7.23 23.39 -3.20
N ASN A 210 7.74 23.23 -4.41
CA ASN A 210 7.71 21.98 -5.14
C ASN A 210 9.13 21.40 -5.25
N LEU A 211 9.38 20.31 -4.51
CA LEU A 211 10.60 19.52 -4.51
C LEU A 211 10.40 18.16 -5.21
N SER A 212 9.28 17.96 -5.91
CA SER A 212 8.95 16.68 -6.51
C SER A 212 9.97 16.22 -7.57
N ASP A 213 10.03 14.92 -7.85
CA ASP A 213 10.95 14.33 -8.83
C ASP A 213 12.46 14.49 -8.55
N ASN A 214 12.84 14.97 -7.37
CA ASN A 214 14.23 14.87 -6.89
C ASN A 214 14.46 13.48 -6.29
N HIS A 215 14.67 12.49 -7.16
CA HIS A 215 14.69 11.06 -6.78
C HIS A 215 15.79 10.66 -5.77
N ASN A 216 16.82 11.50 -5.60
CA ASN A 216 17.94 11.24 -4.68
C ASN A 216 17.86 12.08 -3.39
N LEU A 217 16.79 12.86 -3.19
CA LEU A 217 16.56 13.62 -1.97
C LEU A 217 16.00 12.70 -0.88
N GLU A 218 16.79 12.46 0.16
CA GLU A 218 16.47 11.50 1.24
C GLU A 218 16.02 12.16 2.54
N LYS A 219 16.46 13.39 2.82
CA LYS A 219 16.24 14.05 4.11
C LYS A 219 15.82 15.50 3.90
N LEU A 220 14.82 15.93 4.67
CA LEU A 220 14.51 17.32 4.92
C LEU A 220 14.98 17.65 6.34
N PRO A 221 15.99 18.52 6.52
CA PRO A 221 16.44 18.91 7.86
C PRO A 221 15.33 19.57 8.68
N ASN A 222 15.42 19.49 10.01
CA ASN A 222 14.39 20.04 10.91
C ASN A 222 14.26 21.58 10.85
N GLU A 223 15.35 22.29 10.54
CA GLU A 223 15.41 23.75 10.50
C GLU A 223 15.33 24.30 9.07
N VAL A 224 14.88 23.49 8.11
CA VAL A 224 14.81 23.86 6.69
C VAL A 224 13.90 25.07 6.44
N PHE A 225 12.79 25.17 7.20
CA PHE A 225 11.82 26.27 7.13
C PHE A 225 12.03 27.33 8.21
N GLN A 226 13.12 27.27 8.98
CA GLN A 226 13.34 28.23 10.05
C GLN A 226 13.66 29.61 9.48
N GLY A 227 12.85 30.61 9.88
CA GLY A 227 12.93 31.98 9.36
C GLY A 227 12.23 32.17 8.01
N ALA A 228 11.58 31.13 7.48
CA ALA A 228 10.64 31.25 6.37
C ALA A 228 9.22 31.47 6.91
N ASN A 229 8.40 32.25 6.21
CA ASN A 229 6.95 32.24 6.37
C ASN A 229 6.38 31.23 5.35
N GLY A 230 5.44 30.37 5.75
CA GLY A 230 5.01 29.22 4.93
C GLY A 230 5.94 28.00 5.02
N PRO A 231 5.90 27.05 4.05
CA PRO A 231 5.09 27.07 2.82
C PRO A 231 3.59 26.81 3.05
N VAL A 232 2.74 27.35 2.18
CA VAL A 232 1.28 27.03 2.18
C VAL A 232 1.01 25.72 1.43
N VAL A 233 1.75 25.47 0.34
CA VAL A 233 1.69 24.23 -0.44
C VAL A 233 3.07 23.59 -0.47
N LEU A 234 3.16 22.31 -0.08
CA LEU A 234 4.40 21.54 -0.13
C LEU A 234 4.22 20.29 -0.99
N ASP A 235 5.02 20.14 -2.03
CA ASP A 235 5.07 18.93 -2.86
C ASP A 235 6.45 18.26 -2.78
N ILE A 236 6.46 17.05 -2.21
CA ILE A 236 7.63 16.17 -2.06
C ILE A 236 7.42 14.83 -2.78
N SER A 237 6.52 14.80 -3.77
CA SER A 237 6.18 13.59 -4.52
C SER A 237 7.40 13.03 -5.28
N ARG A 238 7.48 11.71 -5.41
CA ARG A 238 8.55 11.01 -6.16
C ARG A 238 9.97 11.32 -5.65
N THR A 239 10.09 11.60 -4.35
CA THR A 239 11.38 11.72 -3.63
C THR A 239 11.62 10.50 -2.74
N ARG A 240 12.81 10.42 -2.12
CA ARG A 240 13.16 9.38 -1.14
C ARG A 240 13.10 9.88 0.31
N ILE A 241 12.42 11.01 0.54
CA ILE A 241 12.30 11.62 1.86
C ILE A 241 11.73 10.63 2.86
N SER A 242 12.43 10.40 3.97
CA SER A 242 12.01 9.47 5.02
C SER A 242 11.20 10.10 6.15
N PHE A 243 11.38 11.40 6.41
CA PHE A 243 10.72 12.13 7.49
C PHE A 243 10.46 13.58 7.10
N LEU A 244 9.38 14.15 7.64
CA LEU A 244 9.08 15.57 7.58
C LEU A 244 9.70 16.31 8.78
N PRO A 245 10.02 17.61 8.67
CA PRO A 245 10.59 18.39 9.76
C PRO A 245 9.61 18.59 10.92
N SER A 246 10.12 18.81 12.14
CA SER A 246 9.27 19.01 13.33
C SER A 246 8.71 20.44 13.49
N HIS A 247 9.25 21.41 12.74
CA HIS A 247 8.88 22.82 12.76
C HIS A 247 8.63 23.35 11.35
N GLY A 248 7.88 24.45 11.24
CA GLY A 248 7.58 25.11 9.95
C GLY A 248 6.48 24.44 9.12
N LEU A 249 5.74 23.48 9.67
CA LEU A 249 4.61 22.81 8.99
C LEU A 249 3.24 23.43 9.32
N GLU A 250 3.20 24.43 10.22
CA GLU A 250 1.97 24.96 10.82
C GLU A 250 1.06 25.68 9.82
N LEU A 251 1.66 26.29 8.80
CA LEU A 251 1.00 27.07 7.75
C LEU A 251 0.66 26.25 6.50
N ILE A 252 1.08 24.99 6.43
CA ILE A 252 0.80 24.12 5.27
C ILE A 252 -0.70 23.83 5.20
N LYS A 253 -1.32 24.27 4.10
CA LYS A 253 -2.71 23.94 3.75
C LYS A 253 -2.80 22.73 2.83
N LYS A 254 -1.80 22.51 1.96
CA LYS A 254 -1.77 21.38 1.02
C LYS A 254 -0.45 20.64 1.07
N LEU A 255 -0.50 19.34 1.35
CA LEU A 255 0.67 18.47 1.37
C LEU A 255 0.55 17.39 0.29
N ARG A 256 1.54 17.30 -0.61
CA ARG A 256 1.62 16.29 -1.66
C ARG A 256 2.88 15.44 -1.47
N ALA A 257 2.70 14.15 -1.27
CA ALA A 257 3.74 13.15 -1.07
C ALA A 257 3.35 11.84 -1.81
N ARG A 258 3.11 11.96 -3.13
CA ARG A 258 2.75 10.82 -3.99
C ARG A 258 4.00 10.05 -4.39
N SER A 259 3.94 8.72 -4.33
CA SER A 259 5.09 7.84 -4.64
C SER A 259 6.35 8.16 -3.82
N THR A 260 6.17 8.59 -2.57
CA THR A 260 7.24 8.86 -1.59
C THR A 260 7.30 7.69 -0.60
N TYR A 261 7.74 6.52 -1.07
CA TYR A 261 7.63 5.25 -0.33
C TYR A 261 8.44 5.19 0.97
N ASN A 262 9.49 6.00 1.10
CA ASN A 262 10.31 6.05 2.31
C ASN A 262 9.66 6.83 3.45
N LEU A 263 8.66 7.67 3.15
CA LEU A 263 7.91 8.41 4.15
C LEU A 263 6.93 7.44 4.83
N LYS A 264 7.40 6.72 5.84
CA LYS A 264 6.57 5.74 6.56
C LYS A 264 5.79 6.36 7.71
N LYS A 265 6.32 7.41 8.34
CA LYS A 265 5.74 8.05 9.52
C LYS A 265 5.46 9.53 9.26
N LEU A 266 4.35 10.00 9.83
CA LEU A 266 4.01 11.41 9.87
C LEU A 266 4.38 11.99 11.24
N PRO A 267 4.73 13.29 11.32
CA PRO A 267 4.88 13.96 12.59
C PRO A 267 3.51 14.09 13.28
N ASP A 268 3.52 14.54 14.54
CA ASP A 268 2.31 14.77 15.32
C ASP A 268 1.32 15.67 14.54
N LEU A 269 0.05 15.25 14.49
CA LEU A 269 -0.99 15.94 13.74
C LEU A 269 -1.24 17.37 14.22
N SER A 270 -0.92 17.67 15.50
CA SER A 270 -0.96 19.03 16.05
C SER A 270 -0.03 20.02 15.34
N LYS A 271 0.98 19.52 14.60
CA LYS A 271 1.87 20.34 13.77
C LYS A 271 1.20 20.81 12.48
N PHE A 272 0.14 20.15 12.03
CA PHE A 272 -0.58 20.45 10.79
C PHE A 272 -1.83 21.31 11.03
N ARG A 273 -1.69 22.44 11.74
CA ARG A 273 -2.83 23.30 12.16
C ARG A 273 -3.67 23.84 11.01
N SER A 274 -3.03 24.09 9.86
CA SER A 274 -3.66 24.70 8.69
C SER A 274 -4.02 23.72 7.58
N LEU A 275 -3.76 22.42 7.75
CA LEU A 275 -3.87 21.45 6.67
C LEU A 275 -5.33 21.22 6.25
N ILE A 276 -5.59 21.28 4.95
CA ILE A 276 -6.91 21.13 4.32
C ILE A 276 -6.89 19.95 3.34
N GLU A 277 -5.80 19.77 2.59
CA GLU A 277 -5.66 18.72 1.57
C GLU A 277 -4.36 17.95 1.75
N ALA A 278 -4.41 16.62 1.73
CA ALA A 278 -3.25 15.76 1.87
C ALA A 278 -3.27 14.61 0.86
N ASN A 279 -2.25 14.52 0.02
CA ASN A 279 -2.13 13.49 -1.02
C ASN A 279 -0.89 12.65 -0.74
N PHE A 280 -1.06 11.54 -0.03
CA PHE A 280 0.01 10.63 0.38
C PHE A 280 0.18 9.44 -0.58
N THR A 281 1.16 8.59 -0.26
CA THR A 281 1.40 7.30 -0.93
C THR A 281 0.64 6.16 -0.27
N TYR A 282 0.56 6.17 1.06
CA TYR A 282 -0.03 5.08 1.84
C TYR A 282 -1.44 5.45 2.33
N PRO A 283 -2.48 4.62 2.11
CA PRO A 283 -3.83 4.87 2.62
C PRO A 283 -3.90 4.96 4.16
N SER A 284 -2.99 4.30 4.88
CA SER A 284 -2.92 4.33 6.34
C SER A 284 -2.61 5.72 6.92
N HIS A 285 -1.92 6.58 6.17
CA HIS A 285 -1.71 7.98 6.57
C HIS A 285 -3.03 8.75 6.65
N CYS A 286 -3.97 8.47 5.75
CA CYS A 286 -5.28 9.10 5.77
C CYS A 286 -6.14 8.67 6.96
N CYS A 287 -5.92 7.49 7.52
CA CYS A 287 -6.60 7.05 8.75
C CYS A 287 -6.29 7.93 9.96
N ALA A 288 -5.12 8.56 10.01
CA ALA A 288 -4.78 9.49 11.08
C ALA A 288 -5.68 10.74 11.04
N PHE A 289 -6.13 11.13 9.85
CA PHE A 289 -6.93 12.34 9.62
C PHE A 289 -8.44 12.11 9.67
N THR A 290 -8.94 10.86 9.61
CA THR A 290 -10.40 10.59 9.59
C THR A 290 -11.12 11.00 10.87
N ASN A 291 -10.46 10.84 12.02
CA ASN A 291 -11.01 11.18 13.34
C ASN A 291 -10.40 12.46 13.94
N TRP A 292 -9.48 13.10 13.21
CA TRP A 292 -8.82 14.30 13.66
C TRP A 292 -9.74 15.50 13.43
N LYS A 293 -10.38 15.96 14.52
CA LYS A 293 -11.16 17.19 14.52
C LYS A 293 -10.22 18.36 14.78
N ARG A 294 -10.20 19.31 13.85
CA ARG A 294 -9.41 20.54 13.97
C ARG A 294 -9.81 21.29 15.25
N GLN A 295 -8.88 21.49 16.17
CA GLN A 295 -9.03 22.46 17.26
C GLN A 295 -8.69 23.85 16.70
N ASN A 296 -9.56 24.42 15.86
CA ASN A 296 -9.44 25.83 15.52
C ASN A 296 -10.42 26.63 16.38
N THR A 297 -9.86 27.41 17.30
CA THR A 297 -10.53 28.45 18.09
C THR A 297 -10.64 29.79 17.33
N GLU A 298 -10.20 29.85 16.08
CA GLU A 298 -10.25 31.06 15.26
C GLU A 298 -11.41 30.99 14.27
N LEU A 299 -12.51 31.61 14.66
CA LEU A 299 -13.64 31.95 13.81
C LEU A 299 -13.17 32.93 12.72
N HIS A 300 -13.65 32.77 11.48
CA HIS A 300 -13.37 33.73 10.41
C HIS A 300 -13.82 35.15 10.86
N PRO A 301 -13.05 36.23 10.61
CA PRO A 301 -13.39 37.58 11.10
C PRO A 301 -14.71 38.14 10.54
N ILE A 302 -15.25 37.54 9.47
CA ILE A 302 -16.58 37.86 8.93
C ILE A 302 -17.70 37.34 9.86
N CYS A 303 -17.44 36.28 10.62
CA CYS A 303 -18.42 35.62 11.48
C CYS A 303 -18.49 36.23 12.89
N SER A 304 -17.61 37.19 13.26
CA SER A 304 -17.75 37.95 14.53
C SER A 304 -18.74 39.12 14.40
N ILE A 305 -19.02 39.57 13.18
CA ILE A 305 -19.91 40.70 12.91
C ILE A 305 -21.39 40.28 12.98
N SER A 306 -21.71 38.99 12.80
CA SER A 306 -23.09 38.49 12.86
C SER A 306 -23.63 38.36 14.29
N GLN A 307 -22.78 38.26 15.31
CA GLN A 307 -23.22 38.22 16.72
C GLN A 307 -23.61 39.61 17.26
N ALA A 308 -23.15 40.70 16.64
CA ALA A 308 -23.46 42.06 17.11
C ALA A 308 -24.82 42.60 16.62
N LYS A 309 -25.59 41.83 15.84
CA LYS A 309 -26.89 42.26 15.29
C LYS A 309 -28.10 41.59 15.95
N GLN A 310 -27.91 40.80 17.01
CA GLN A 310 -28.99 40.12 17.74
C GLN A 310 -29.37 40.78 19.09
N ASP A 311 -28.72 41.86 19.52
CA ASP A 311 -28.99 42.51 20.81
C ASP A 311 -29.91 43.75 20.75
N LEU A 312 -30.80 43.83 19.77
CA LEU A 312 -31.85 44.85 19.71
C LEU A 312 -33.18 44.21 19.32
N ASP A 313 -33.76 43.45 20.24
CA ASP A 313 -35.19 43.44 20.55
C ASP A 313 -35.49 42.28 21.51
N GLU A 314 -35.80 42.59 22.77
CA GLU A 314 -37.00 42.11 23.47
C GLU A 314 -36.96 42.46 24.97
N GLN A 315 -37.91 43.32 25.40
CA GLN A 315 -38.37 43.40 26.78
C GLN A 315 -39.27 42.20 27.13
N PRO A 316 -39.38 41.81 28.41
CA PRO A 316 -39.89 40.50 28.80
C PRO A 316 -41.42 40.50 29.05
N GLY A 317 -42.09 39.42 28.63
CA GLY A 317 -43.51 39.21 28.88
C GLY A 317 -43.98 37.76 28.73
N ASP A 318 -43.78 36.98 29.79
CA ASP A 318 -44.68 35.98 30.39
C ASP A 318 -45.45 34.91 29.55
N LYS A 319 -45.26 33.66 30.02
CA LYS A 319 -46.23 32.52 30.14
C LYS A 319 -46.49 31.54 28.98
N ILE A 320 -45.96 30.33 29.20
CA ILE A 320 -46.67 29.05 29.42
C ILE A 320 -47.64 28.51 28.33
N HIS A 321 -47.30 27.27 27.89
CA HIS A 321 -48.12 26.12 27.48
C HIS A 321 -48.43 25.79 26.00
N ARG A 322 -48.04 24.53 25.70
CA ARG A 322 -48.76 23.43 25.00
C ARG A 322 -48.72 23.31 23.48
N ARG A 323 -48.06 22.20 23.08
CA ARG A 323 -48.58 21.05 22.31
C ARG A 323 -49.46 21.32 21.08
N SER A 324 -48.85 20.98 19.93
CA SER A 324 -49.21 19.88 19.02
C SER A 324 -50.13 20.17 17.84
N ALA A 325 -49.68 19.65 16.68
CA ALA A 325 -50.42 19.21 15.48
C ALA A 325 -51.25 20.29 14.76
N ALA A 326 -51.41 20.33 13.44
CA ALA A 326 -50.93 19.63 12.26
C ALA A 326 -51.59 20.38 11.08
N GLU A 327 -51.42 19.90 9.84
CA GLU A 327 -52.25 20.27 8.67
C GLU A 327 -51.93 21.69 8.11
N ASP A 328 -51.89 21.99 6.82
CA ASP A 328 -52.08 21.21 5.60
C ASP A 328 -51.71 22.09 4.39
N TYR A 329 -51.46 21.43 3.25
CA TYR A 329 -51.58 21.88 1.86
C TYR A 329 -50.87 23.16 1.31
N ILE A 330 -49.75 22.88 0.65
CA ILE A 330 -49.38 23.18 -0.76
C ILE A 330 -50.07 24.37 -1.47
N SER A 331 -49.27 25.43 -1.68
CA SER A 331 -48.86 26.09 -2.95
C SER A 331 -49.89 26.30 -4.07
N ASN A 332 -50.00 27.53 -4.60
CA ASN A 332 -49.43 27.86 -5.92
C ASN A 332 -49.44 29.37 -6.29
N TYR A 333 -48.59 29.69 -7.28
CA TYR A 333 -48.40 30.93 -8.08
C TYR A 333 -47.59 32.07 -7.44
N GLY A 334 -46.40 32.46 -7.90
CA GLY A 334 -45.67 32.20 -9.15
C GLY A 334 -45.46 33.48 -9.96
N ILE A 335 -44.29 34.11 -9.82
CA ILE A 335 -43.63 34.92 -10.88
C ILE A 335 -42.13 34.67 -10.73
N GLY A 336 -41.53 34.10 -11.76
CA GLY A 336 -40.12 33.73 -11.81
C GLY A 336 -39.21 34.85 -12.33
N PHE A 337 -37.92 34.72 -12.00
CA PHE A 337 -36.81 35.01 -12.92
C PHE A 337 -35.62 34.10 -12.57
N ASP A 338 -34.98 33.61 -13.62
CA ASP A 338 -34.05 32.47 -13.72
C ASP A 338 -32.61 32.76 -13.21
N PRO A 339 -31.71 31.75 -13.17
CA PRO A 339 -30.68 31.56 -12.15
C PRO A 339 -29.25 31.76 -12.69
N ALA A 340 -28.30 31.70 -11.76
CA ALA A 340 -26.83 31.65 -11.88
C ALA A 340 -26.17 32.87 -11.23
N GLU A 341 -25.13 32.59 -10.44
CA GLU A 341 -24.39 33.53 -9.59
C GLU A 341 -25.10 33.88 -8.28
N ASN A 342 -24.96 33.00 -7.28
CA ASN A 342 -24.75 33.34 -5.85
C ASN A 342 -24.85 32.12 -4.90
N GLU A 343 -24.47 30.92 -5.34
CA GLU A 343 -24.44 29.73 -4.46
C GLU A 343 -23.03 29.45 -3.87
N PHE A 344 -22.20 30.48 -3.70
CA PHE A 344 -20.82 30.31 -3.21
C PHE A 344 -20.49 31.08 -1.92
N ASP A 345 -21.49 31.57 -1.18
CA ASP A 345 -21.21 32.45 -0.01
C ASP A 345 -21.87 32.05 1.32
N TYR A 346 -22.52 30.88 1.40
CA TYR A 346 -23.20 30.42 2.64
C TYR A 346 -22.53 29.26 3.39
N GLY A 347 -21.31 28.85 3.00
CA GLY A 347 -20.55 27.76 3.66
C GLY A 347 -19.44 28.21 4.63
N LEU A 348 -19.10 29.50 4.67
CA LEU A 348 -17.80 29.94 5.21
C LEU A 348 -17.69 30.04 6.74
N CYS A 349 -18.80 29.92 7.47
CA CYS A 349 -18.80 30.23 8.91
C CYS A 349 -18.91 29.03 9.86
N ASN A 350 -19.07 27.78 9.41
CA ASN A 350 -19.19 26.64 10.35
C ASN A 350 -18.90 25.25 9.76
N GLU A 351 -17.91 25.10 8.89
CA GLU A 351 -17.45 23.76 8.54
C GLU A 351 -16.28 23.33 9.43
N VAL A 352 -16.50 22.27 10.21
CA VAL A 352 -15.41 21.37 10.60
C VAL A 352 -14.84 20.82 9.30
N VAL A 353 -13.87 21.52 8.71
CA VAL A 353 -13.24 21.11 7.47
C VAL A 353 -12.41 19.88 7.76
N ASN A 354 -12.96 18.71 7.43
CA ASN A 354 -12.20 17.47 7.46
C ASN A 354 -11.08 17.56 6.42
N VAL A 355 -9.89 17.10 6.77
CA VAL A 355 -8.75 17.07 5.84
C VAL A 355 -9.10 16.15 4.67
N ALA A 356 -9.16 16.71 3.47
CA ALA A 356 -9.34 15.95 2.24
C ALA A 356 -8.08 15.12 1.98
N CYS A 357 -8.13 13.83 2.32
CA CYS A 357 -6.98 12.94 2.23
C CYS A 357 -7.11 11.91 1.10
N SER A 358 -6.04 11.70 0.35
CA SER A 358 -5.92 10.64 -0.67
C SER A 358 -4.58 9.89 -0.57
N PRO A 359 -4.51 8.59 -0.93
CA PRO A 359 -5.61 7.71 -1.29
C PRO A 359 -6.50 7.40 -0.07
N LYS A 360 -7.81 7.31 -0.29
CA LYS A 360 -8.74 6.94 0.78
C LYS A 360 -8.44 5.51 1.26
N PRO A 361 -8.60 5.21 2.56
CA PRO A 361 -8.52 3.85 3.08
C PRO A 361 -9.43 2.93 2.27
N ASP A 362 -8.88 1.81 1.80
CA ASP A 362 -9.57 0.85 0.98
C ASP A 362 -10.18 -0.28 1.83
N ALA A 363 -10.96 -1.15 1.19
CA ALA A 363 -11.55 -2.28 1.89
C ALA A 363 -10.48 -3.21 2.50
N PHE A 364 -9.26 -3.26 1.93
CA PHE A 364 -8.16 -4.12 2.37
C PHE A 364 -7.37 -3.56 3.56
N ASN A 365 -7.30 -2.24 3.70
CA ASN A 365 -6.66 -1.53 4.83
C ASN A 365 -7.62 -0.54 5.50
N PRO A 366 -8.63 -1.05 6.22
CA PRO A 366 -9.49 -0.21 7.05
C PRO A 366 -8.68 0.43 8.19
N CYS A 367 -9.14 1.58 8.69
CA CYS A 367 -8.53 2.31 9.82
C CYS A 367 -8.72 1.62 11.19
N GLU A 368 -8.83 0.31 11.20
CA GLU A 368 -9.02 -0.54 12.36
C GLU A 368 -7.72 -1.27 12.70
N ASP A 369 -7.59 -1.74 13.94
CA ASP A 369 -6.51 -2.64 14.32
C ASP A 369 -6.58 -3.97 13.52
N ILE A 370 -5.48 -4.73 13.51
CA ILE A 370 -5.34 -5.99 12.75
C ILE A 370 -6.57 -6.89 12.94
N MET A 371 -6.98 -7.18 14.17
CA MET A 371 -8.17 -8.02 14.45
C MET A 371 -9.49 -7.24 14.59
N GLY A 372 -9.44 -5.95 14.91
CA GLY A 372 -10.61 -5.06 15.05
C GLY A 372 -11.51 -5.33 16.27
N TYR A 373 -11.87 -6.58 16.54
CA TYR A 373 -12.83 -6.97 17.60
C TYR A 373 -12.14 -7.60 18.80
N ASN A 374 -12.52 -7.18 20.01
CA ASN A 374 -11.99 -7.74 21.27
C ASN A 374 -12.31 -9.24 21.44
N ILE A 375 -13.47 -9.70 20.99
CA ILE A 375 -13.82 -11.14 21.04
C ILE A 375 -12.84 -11.95 20.19
N LEU A 376 -12.49 -11.43 19.00
CA LEU A 376 -11.57 -12.10 18.08
C LEU A 376 -10.15 -12.21 18.66
N ARG A 377 -9.72 -11.19 19.40
CA ARG A 377 -8.45 -11.18 20.14
C ARG A 377 -8.37 -12.25 21.23
N VAL A 378 -9.46 -12.48 21.96
CA VAL A 378 -9.49 -13.54 22.99
C VAL A 378 -9.47 -14.92 22.31
N LEU A 379 -10.25 -15.08 21.24
CA LEU A 379 -10.35 -16.34 20.52
C LEU A 379 -9.05 -16.74 19.83
N ILE A 380 -8.33 -15.81 19.19
CA ILE A 380 -7.07 -16.14 18.49
C ILE A 380 -6.02 -16.68 19.46
N TRP A 381 -5.89 -16.13 20.66
CA TRP A 381 -4.96 -16.66 21.67
C TRP A 381 -5.34 -18.06 22.13
N PHE A 382 -6.63 -18.30 22.38
CA PHE A 382 -7.12 -19.61 22.78
C PHE A 382 -6.88 -20.68 21.69
N ILE A 383 -7.29 -20.39 20.46
CA ILE A 383 -7.11 -21.25 19.28
C ILE A 383 -5.62 -21.54 19.04
N ASN A 384 -4.78 -20.51 19.10
CA ASN A 384 -3.33 -20.62 18.90
C ASN A 384 -2.67 -21.57 19.91
N ILE A 385 -2.97 -21.40 21.21
CA ILE A 385 -2.42 -22.27 22.27
C ILE A 385 -2.84 -23.73 22.04
N LEU A 386 -4.10 -23.98 21.68
CA LEU A 386 -4.59 -25.31 21.37
C LEU A 386 -3.91 -25.91 20.13
N ALA A 387 -3.76 -25.13 19.05
CA ALA A 387 -3.12 -25.57 17.82
C ALA A 387 -1.66 -25.98 18.05
N ILE A 388 -0.88 -25.13 18.73
CA ILE A 388 0.53 -25.39 19.02
C ILE A 388 0.67 -26.59 19.95
N THR A 389 -0.01 -26.58 21.10
CA THR A 389 0.13 -27.63 22.12
C THR A 389 -0.36 -28.98 21.58
N GLY A 390 -1.52 -29.01 20.92
CA GLY A 390 -2.11 -30.24 20.39
C GLY A 390 -1.23 -30.89 19.33
N ASN A 391 -0.73 -30.11 18.36
CA ASN A 391 0.08 -30.65 17.28
C ASN A 391 1.50 -31.04 17.72
N ILE A 392 2.10 -30.31 18.67
CA ILE A 392 3.37 -30.72 19.30
C ILE A 392 3.22 -32.07 20.01
N VAL A 393 2.15 -32.24 20.80
CA VAL A 393 1.88 -33.50 21.50
C VAL A 393 1.70 -34.66 20.52
N VAL A 394 0.95 -34.44 19.42
CA VAL A 394 0.79 -35.44 18.36
C VAL A 394 2.13 -35.81 17.73
N LEU A 395 2.97 -34.84 17.38
CA LEU A 395 4.30 -35.08 16.81
C LEU A 395 5.19 -35.88 17.78
N ILE A 396 5.24 -35.49 19.05
CA ILE A 396 6.03 -36.17 20.08
C ILE A 396 5.59 -37.63 20.22
N ILE A 397 4.28 -37.89 20.30
CA ILE A 397 3.74 -39.25 20.45
C ILE A 397 4.06 -40.09 19.23
N LEU A 398 3.86 -39.57 18.02
CA LEU A 398 4.07 -40.32 16.78
C LEU A 398 5.55 -40.62 16.52
N ILE A 399 6.47 -39.70 16.88
CA ILE A 399 7.92 -39.87 16.70
C ILE A 399 8.53 -40.73 17.81
N SER A 400 8.07 -40.58 19.07
CA SER A 400 8.63 -41.31 20.23
C SER A 400 8.08 -42.73 20.40
N SER A 401 7.08 -43.11 19.59
CA SER A 401 6.47 -44.44 19.62
C SER A 401 7.49 -45.51 19.19
N GLN A 402 7.61 -46.58 19.98
CA GLN A 402 8.53 -47.70 19.72
C GLN A 402 8.07 -48.60 18.55
N TYR A 403 6.93 -48.31 17.94
CA TYR A 403 6.36 -49.08 16.85
C TYR A 403 6.87 -48.60 15.48
N LYS A 404 6.94 -49.52 14.51
CA LYS A 404 7.36 -49.18 13.14
C LYS A 404 6.49 -48.06 12.53
N LEU A 405 7.15 -47.10 11.87
CA LEU A 405 6.52 -46.03 11.10
C LEU A 405 5.75 -46.61 9.91
N THR A 406 4.41 -46.62 10.03
CA THR A 406 3.51 -46.98 8.93
C THR A 406 3.24 -45.77 8.05
N VAL A 407 2.83 -45.99 6.79
CA VAL A 407 2.50 -44.90 5.85
C VAL A 407 1.50 -43.90 6.46
N PRO A 408 0.38 -44.32 7.08
CA PRO A 408 -0.56 -43.36 7.65
C PRO A 408 0.00 -42.57 8.83
N ARG A 409 0.89 -43.17 9.64
CA ARG A 409 1.56 -42.45 10.75
C ARG A 409 2.50 -41.39 10.22
N PHE A 410 3.25 -41.70 9.17
CA PHE A 410 4.13 -40.75 8.50
C PHE A 410 3.34 -39.57 7.90
N LEU A 411 2.21 -39.84 7.24
CA LEU A 411 1.36 -38.78 6.70
C LEU A 411 0.72 -37.92 7.82
N MET A 412 0.30 -38.52 8.93
CA MET A 412 -0.19 -37.77 10.10
C MET A 412 0.90 -36.88 10.72
N CYS A 413 2.17 -37.29 10.73
CA CYS A 413 3.27 -36.42 11.18
C CYS A 413 3.41 -35.19 10.27
N ASN A 414 3.32 -35.36 8.95
CA ASN A 414 3.40 -34.24 8.01
C ASN A 414 2.23 -33.27 8.20
N LEU A 415 1.02 -33.78 8.43
CA LEU A 415 -0.15 -32.94 8.70
C LEU A 415 0.00 -32.17 10.01
N ALA A 416 0.41 -32.83 11.09
CA ALA A 416 0.65 -32.18 12.38
C ALA A 416 1.76 -31.11 12.30
N PHE A 417 2.77 -31.30 11.45
CA PHE A 417 3.78 -30.29 11.19
C PHE A 417 3.23 -29.07 10.43
N ALA A 418 2.40 -29.30 9.40
CA ALA A 418 1.74 -28.21 8.68
C ALA A 418 0.82 -27.41 9.63
N ASP A 419 0.01 -28.09 10.43
CA ASP A 419 -0.89 -27.46 11.41
C ASP A 419 -0.13 -26.69 12.50
N LEU A 420 1.05 -27.17 12.91
CA LEU A 420 1.95 -26.43 13.80
C LEU A 420 2.43 -25.11 13.17
N CYS A 421 2.73 -25.11 11.87
CA CYS A 421 3.12 -23.90 11.14
C CYS A 421 1.97 -22.88 11.06
N ILE A 422 0.71 -23.32 10.91
CA ILE A 422 -0.47 -22.45 11.04
C ILE A 422 -0.54 -21.84 12.44
N GLY A 423 -0.27 -22.61 13.50
CA GLY A 423 -0.19 -22.10 14.88
C GLY A 423 0.88 -20.99 15.03
N ILE A 424 2.08 -21.21 14.49
CA ILE A 424 3.16 -20.20 14.51
C ILE A 424 2.74 -18.92 13.78
N TYR A 425 2.08 -19.03 12.63
CA TYR A 425 1.53 -17.89 11.91
C TYR A 425 0.52 -17.09 12.76
N LEU A 426 -0.43 -17.76 13.41
CA LEU A 426 -1.41 -17.10 14.28
C LEU A 426 -0.74 -16.42 15.48
N LEU A 427 0.36 -17.00 15.99
CA LEU A 427 1.16 -16.39 17.05
C LEU A 427 1.82 -15.08 16.60
N PHE A 428 2.36 -15.01 15.37
CA PHE A 428 2.88 -13.76 14.81
C PHE A 428 1.81 -12.67 14.78
N ILE A 429 0.64 -12.99 14.22
CA ILE A 429 -0.46 -12.03 14.08
C ILE A 429 -0.97 -11.56 15.45
N ALA A 430 -1.18 -12.49 16.40
CA ALA A 430 -1.62 -12.16 17.76
C ALA A 430 -0.60 -11.30 18.52
N SER A 431 0.70 -11.54 18.31
CA SER A 431 1.79 -10.78 18.95
C SER A 431 1.87 -9.34 18.46
N VAL A 432 1.68 -9.11 17.16
CA VAL A 432 1.70 -7.76 16.60
C VAL A 432 0.43 -7.00 16.99
N ASP A 433 -0.75 -7.65 16.94
CA ASP A 433 -2.01 -7.00 17.32
C ASP A 433 -2.00 -6.46 18.76
N ILE A 434 -1.37 -7.19 19.70
CA ILE A 434 -1.24 -6.70 21.08
C ILE A 434 -0.22 -5.56 21.22
N GLN A 435 0.88 -5.58 20.46
CA GLN A 435 1.91 -4.54 20.49
C GLN A 435 1.43 -3.22 19.88
N THR A 436 0.64 -3.28 18.80
CA THR A 436 0.18 -2.10 18.06
C THR A 436 -1.23 -1.66 18.43
N LYS A 437 -1.78 -2.15 19.55
CA LYS A 437 -3.16 -1.92 19.95
C LYS A 437 -3.52 -0.43 19.91
N SER A 438 -4.63 -0.08 19.26
CA SER A 438 -5.14 1.30 19.09
C SER A 438 -4.27 2.27 18.29
N GLN A 439 -3.07 1.87 17.87
CA GLN A 439 -2.14 2.71 17.11
C GLN A 439 -1.65 1.99 15.85
N TYR A 440 -2.36 0.96 15.39
CA TYR A 440 -1.92 0.15 14.26
C TYR A 440 -1.64 0.99 13.02
N TYR A 441 -2.43 2.04 12.75
CA TYR A 441 -2.21 2.92 11.60
C TYR A 441 -0.79 3.54 11.52
N ASN A 442 -0.14 3.80 12.66
CA ASN A 442 1.24 4.33 12.73
C ASN A 442 2.31 3.27 12.44
N TYR A 443 1.99 2.00 12.72
CA TYR A 443 2.90 0.87 12.55
C TYR A 443 2.55 0.00 11.34
N ALA A 444 1.43 0.26 10.68
CA ALA A 444 0.88 -0.56 9.60
C ALA A 444 1.88 -0.65 8.44
N ILE A 445 2.48 0.47 8.05
CA ILE A 445 3.46 0.52 6.96
C ILE A 445 4.73 -0.26 7.33
N ASP A 446 5.23 -0.10 8.57
CA ASP A 446 6.41 -0.83 9.04
C ASP A 446 6.16 -2.34 9.12
N TRP A 447 4.96 -2.76 9.55
CA TRP A 447 4.55 -4.16 9.57
C TRP A 447 4.40 -4.74 8.16
N GLN A 448 3.60 -4.11 7.32
CA GLN A 448 3.28 -4.57 5.96
C GLN A 448 4.51 -4.58 5.05
N THR A 449 5.39 -3.58 5.15
CA THR A 449 6.64 -3.51 4.38
C THR A 449 7.81 -4.25 5.03
N GLY A 450 7.63 -4.71 6.27
CA GLY A 450 8.67 -5.38 7.05
C GLY A 450 8.80 -6.87 6.72
N ALA A 451 9.94 -7.44 7.13
CA ALA A 451 10.21 -8.87 7.00
C ALA A 451 9.20 -9.74 7.79
N GLY A 452 8.60 -9.20 8.85
CA GLY A 452 7.62 -9.91 9.69
C GLY A 452 6.38 -10.35 8.92
N CYS A 453 5.81 -9.45 8.09
CA CYS A 453 4.63 -9.79 7.29
C CYS A 453 4.97 -10.79 6.18
N ASN A 454 6.14 -10.69 5.56
CA ASN A 454 6.62 -11.68 4.59
C ASN A 454 6.81 -13.06 5.21
N ALA A 455 7.35 -13.15 6.43
CA ALA A 455 7.48 -14.41 7.16
C ALA A 455 6.11 -15.00 7.53
N ALA A 456 5.19 -14.18 8.03
CA ALA A 456 3.82 -14.61 8.34
C ALA A 456 3.09 -15.12 7.09
N GLY A 457 3.20 -14.39 5.97
CA GLY A 457 2.64 -14.76 4.66
C GLY A 457 3.22 -16.07 4.10
N PHE A 458 4.53 -16.27 4.27
CA PHE A 458 5.19 -17.53 3.93
C PHE A 458 4.60 -18.70 4.74
N PHE A 459 4.57 -18.59 6.07
CA PHE A 459 4.09 -19.68 6.93
C PHE A 459 2.64 -20.05 6.66
N THR A 460 1.75 -19.07 6.46
CA THR A 460 0.33 -19.35 6.22
C THR A 460 0.11 -20.10 4.90
N VAL A 461 0.70 -19.63 3.79
CA VAL A 461 0.56 -20.29 2.48
C VAL A 461 1.25 -21.65 2.46
N PHE A 462 2.49 -21.73 2.95
CA PHE A 462 3.23 -22.98 3.02
C PHE A 462 2.45 -24.05 3.80
N ALA A 463 1.95 -23.67 4.97
CA ALA A 463 1.25 -24.59 5.86
C ALA A 463 -0.12 -24.99 5.31
N SER A 464 -0.90 -24.08 4.73
CA SER A 464 -2.20 -24.41 4.16
C SER A 464 -2.06 -25.35 2.95
N GLU A 465 -1.14 -25.06 2.04
CA GLU A 465 -0.93 -25.89 0.83
C GLU A 465 -0.37 -27.27 1.21
N LEU A 466 0.58 -27.34 2.15
CA LEU A 466 1.09 -28.62 2.63
C LEU A 466 0.01 -29.43 3.35
N SER A 467 -0.86 -28.79 4.14
CA SER A 467 -1.94 -29.45 4.86
C SER A 467 -2.97 -30.06 3.90
N VAL A 468 -3.46 -29.28 2.92
CA VAL A 468 -4.41 -29.73 1.90
C VAL A 468 -3.82 -30.84 1.03
N TYR A 469 -2.55 -30.73 0.63
CA TYR A 469 -1.85 -31.77 -0.11
C TYR A 469 -1.75 -33.06 0.71
N THR A 470 -1.31 -32.96 1.97
CA THR A 470 -1.17 -34.11 2.87
C THR A 470 -2.51 -34.79 3.11
N LEU A 471 -3.57 -34.01 3.32
CA LEU A 471 -4.92 -34.53 3.48
C LEU A 471 -5.36 -35.31 2.24
N THR A 472 -5.15 -34.75 1.05
CA THR A 472 -5.46 -35.43 -0.22
C THR A 472 -4.72 -36.76 -0.33
N VAL A 473 -3.42 -36.80 0.01
CA VAL A 473 -2.62 -38.03 -0.01
C VAL A 473 -3.11 -39.05 1.03
N ILE A 474 -3.49 -38.62 2.25
CA ILE A 474 -4.10 -39.49 3.26
C ILE A 474 -5.36 -40.15 2.68
N THR A 475 -6.21 -39.38 1.98
CA THR A 475 -7.47 -39.91 1.44
C THR A 475 -7.25 -40.89 0.29
N LEU A 476 -6.29 -40.60 -0.59
CA LEU A 476 -5.89 -41.50 -1.69
C LEU A 476 -5.26 -42.79 -1.17
N GLU A 477 -4.37 -42.70 -0.18
CA GLU A 477 -3.78 -43.88 0.47
C GLU A 477 -4.88 -44.77 1.04
N ARG A 478 -5.88 -44.17 1.69
CA ARG A 478 -6.95 -44.91 2.35
C ARG A 478 -7.92 -45.53 1.37
N TRP A 479 -8.28 -44.80 0.32
CA TRP A 479 -9.06 -45.35 -0.78
C TRP A 479 -8.34 -46.54 -1.41
N HIS A 480 -7.06 -46.37 -1.76
CA HIS A 480 -6.26 -47.44 -2.34
C HIS A 480 -6.16 -48.67 -1.41
N THR A 481 -5.85 -48.47 -0.13
CA THR A 481 -5.71 -49.56 0.84
C THR A 481 -7.03 -50.30 1.07
N ILE A 482 -8.17 -49.62 1.10
CA ILE A 482 -9.50 -50.25 1.30
C ILE A 482 -9.94 -50.99 0.04
N THR A 483 -9.84 -50.37 -1.14
CA THR A 483 -10.29 -50.97 -2.40
C THR A 483 -9.43 -52.17 -2.82
N TYR A 484 -8.12 -52.12 -2.56
CA TYR A 484 -7.19 -53.19 -2.93
C TYR A 484 -6.76 -54.07 -1.75
N ALA A 485 -7.52 -54.07 -0.64
CA ALA A 485 -7.22 -54.85 0.56
C ALA A 485 -7.02 -56.36 0.30
N MET A 486 -7.61 -56.91 -0.78
CA MET A 486 -7.56 -58.33 -1.14
C MET A 486 -6.45 -58.72 -2.13
N GLN A 487 -5.63 -57.79 -2.64
CA GLN A 487 -4.48 -58.07 -3.52
C GLN A 487 -3.17 -57.76 -2.79
N LEU A 488 -2.49 -58.80 -2.25
CA LEU A 488 -1.28 -58.64 -1.44
C LEU A 488 -0.12 -57.92 -2.17
N ASP A 489 -0.06 -57.97 -3.51
CA ASP A 489 1.05 -57.43 -4.31
C ASP A 489 0.96 -55.94 -4.63
N ARG A 490 -0.19 -55.28 -4.38
CA ARG A 490 -0.44 -53.87 -4.76
C ARG A 490 -0.33 -52.87 -3.61
N LYS A 491 0.20 -53.23 -2.45
CA LYS A 491 0.27 -52.31 -1.29
C LYS A 491 1.21 -51.11 -1.54
N VAL A 492 0.74 -49.90 -1.23
CA VAL A 492 1.55 -48.68 -1.25
C VAL A 492 2.70 -48.82 -0.24
N ARG A 493 3.92 -48.95 -0.76
CA ARG A 493 5.13 -49.05 0.08
C ARG A 493 5.51 -47.69 0.65
N PHE A 494 6.14 -47.71 1.83
CA PHE A 494 6.65 -46.52 2.52
C PHE A 494 7.52 -45.61 1.63
N ARG A 495 8.36 -46.19 0.76
CA ARG A 495 9.20 -45.41 -0.18
C ARG A 495 8.38 -44.53 -1.12
N HIS A 496 7.24 -45.01 -1.63
CA HIS A 496 6.39 -44.21 -2.51
C HIS A 496 5.77 -43.03 -1.76
N ALA A 497 5.33 -43.25 -0.52
CA ALA A 497 4.76 -42.18 0.30
C ALA A 497 5.79 -41.07 0.60
N VAL A 498 7.05 -41.42 0.86
CA VAL A 498 8.13 -40.45 1.05
C VAL A 498 8.37 -39.63 -0.21
N ILE A 499 8.45 -40.26 -1.38
CA ILE A 499 8.64 -39.55 -2.67
C ILE A 499 7.47 -38.60 -2.96
N ILE A 500 6.23 -39.06 -2.77
CA ILE A 500 5.02 -38.22 -2.94
C ILE A 500 5.08 -37.01 -2.02
N MET A 501 5.44 -37.20 -0.75
CA MET A 501 5.56 -36.08 0.19
C MET A 501 6.68 -35.11 -0.18
N ILE A 502 7.84 -35.57 -0.67
CA ILE A 502 8.91 -34.67 -1.14
C ILE A 502 8.38 -33.73 -2.23
N PHE A 503 7.59 -34.23 -3.19
CA PHE A 503 6.96 -33.37 -4.20
C PHE A 503 5.98 -32.36 -3.58
N GLY A 504 5.15 -32.78 -2.62
CA GLY A 504 4.26 -31.89 -1.89
C GLY A 504 4.99 -30.77 -1.14
N TRP A 505 6.11 -31.10 -0.48
CA TRP A 505 6.96 -30.12 0.20
C TRP A 505 7.59 -29.13 -0.77
N MET A 506 8.17 -29.61 -1.86
CA MET A 506 8.76 -28.75 -2.90
C MET A 506 7.71 -27.82 -3.51
N PHE A 507 6.51 -28.34 -3.76
CA PHE A 507 5.38 -27.58 -4.28
C PHE A 507 4.95 -26.47 -3.31
N ALA A 508 4.63 -26.81 -2.06
CA ALA A 508 4.17 -25.86 -1.05
C ALA A 508 5.22 -24.77 -0.77
N PHE A 509 6.50 -25.15 -0.73
CA PHE A 509 7.61 -24.23 -0.53
C PHE A 509 7.75 -23.26 -1.71
N THR A 510 7.70 -23.78 -2.95
CA THR A 510 7.80 -22.96 -4.16
C THR A 510 6.67 -21.93 -4.20
N VAL A 511 5.43 -22.37 -3.99
CA VAL A 511 4.25 -21.50 -4.00
C VAL A 511 4.35 -20.41 -2.94
N ALA A 512 4.75 -20.74 -1.71
CA ALA A 512 4.92 -19.76 -0.64
C ALA A 512 6.06 -18.75 -0.87
N LEU A 513 7.04 -19.08 -1.72
CA LEU A 513 8.13 -18.17 -2.08
C LEU A 513 7.75 -17.17 -3.19
N LEU A 514 6.81 -17.51 -4.08
CA LEU A 514 6.48 -16.68 -5.24
C LEU A 514 6.09 -15.23 -4.90
N PRO A 515 5.30 -14.94 -3.85
CA PRO A 515 5.00 -13.55 -3.47
C PRO A 515 6.20 -12.78 -2.92
N ILE A 516 7.23 -13.47 -2.40
CA ILE A 516 8.47 -12.82 -1.93
C ILE A 516 9.34 -12.39 -3.12
N PHE A 517 9.31 -13.14 -4.23
CA PHE A 517 10.01 -12.80 -5.47
C PHE A 517 9.23 -11.86 -6.40
N GLY A 518 8.12 -11.27 -5.93
CA GLY A 518 7.39 -10.22 -6.65
C GLY A 518 6.35 -10.70 -7.67
N VAL A 519 5.97 -11.98 -7.65
CA VAL A 519 4.83 -12.48 -8.48
C VAL A 519 3.48 -12.04 -7.90
N SER A 520 3.41 -11.92 -6.58
CA SER A 520 2.28 -11.38 -5.81
C SER A 520 2.83 -10.59 -4.61
N SER A 521 1.99 -10.16 -3.69
CA SER A 521 2.42 -9.43 -2.49
C SER A 521 1.67 -9.88 -1.25
N TYR A 522 2.40 -10.15 -0.17
CA TYR A 522 1.84 -10.34 1.17
C TYR A 522 1.53 -9.02 1.88
N MET A 523 1.97 -7.89 1.33
CA MET A 523 1.97 -6.60 2.02
C MET A 523 0.61 -5.88 1.94
N LYS A 524 -0.28 -6.33 1.06
CA LYS A 524 -1.53 -5.63 0.74
C LYS A 524 -2.55 -5.65 1.88
N VAL A 525 -2.63 -6.76 2.63
CA VAL A 525 -3.61 -6.94 3.72
C VAL A 525 -2.86 -7.06 5.05
N SER A 526 -3.40 -6.46 6.12
CA SER A 526 -2.80 -6.47 7.46
C SER A 526 -2.48 -7.85 8.04
N ILE A 527 -3.18 -8.89 7.58
CA ILE A 527 -3.04 -10.29 8.01
C ILE A 527 -2.06 -11.08 7.11
N CYS A 528 -1.41 -10.42 6.15
CA CYS A 528 -0.33 -10.97 5.34
C CYS A 528 -0.72 -12.12 4.40
N LEU A 529 -1.97 -12.13 3.91
CA LEU A 529 -2.42 -13.07 2.88
C LEU A 529 -2.16 -12.51 1.48
N PRO A 530 -1.84 -13.37 0.49
CA PRO A 530 -1.63 -12.93 -0.88
C PRO A 530 -2.98 -12.65 -1.54
N MET A 531 -3.47 -11.42 -1.41
CA MET A 531 -4.75 -10.96 -1.96
C MET A 531 -4.56 -9.82 -2.97
N ASP A 532 -3.38 -9.72 -3.57
CA ASP A 532 -3.06 -8.67 -4.53
C ASP A 532 -3.75 -8.90 -5.88
N ILE A 533 -4.71 -8.04 -6.20
CA ILE A 533 -5.51 -8.08 -7.44
C ILE A 533 -5.24 -6.89 -8.38
N GLU A 534 -4.24 -6.07 -8.09
CA GLU A 534 -3.96 -4.87 -8.90
C GLU A 534 -3.31 -5.23 -10.25
N THR A 535 -2.45 -6.25 -10.25
CA THR A 535 -1.76 -6.70 -11.47
C THR A 535 -2.37 -8.00 -12.00
N PRO A 536 -2.36 -8.23 -13.33
CA PRO A 536 -2.89 -9.46 -13.90
C PRO A 536 -2.10 -10.71 -13.44
N PHE A 537 -0.79 -10.57 -13.23
CA PHE A 537 0.05 -11.67 -12.74
C PHE A 537 -0.28 -12.03 -11.29
N SER A 538 -0.44 -11.04 -10.41
CA SER A 538 -0.81 -11.27 -9.02
C SER A 538 -2.21 -11.86 -8.90
N GLN A 539 -3.17 -11.37 -9.70
CA GLN A 539 -4.52 -11.93 -9.75
C GLN A 539 -4.53 -13.40 -10.22
N ALA A 540 -3.75 -13.74 -11.26
CA ALA A 540 -3.63 -15.11 -11.75
C ALA A 540 -3.06 -16.06 -10.69
N TYR A 541 -2.07 -15.62 -9.92
CA TYR A 541 -1.51 -16.39 -8.79
C TYR A 541 -2.57 -16.69 -7.73
N VAL A 542 -3.35 -15.69 -7.30
CA VAL A 542 -4.40 -15.90 -6.29
C VAL A 542 -5.46 -16.88 -6.79
N ILE A 543 -5.90 -16.73 -8.04
CA ILE A 543 -6.87 -17.65 -8.67
C ILE A 543 -6.30 -19.07 -8.75
N PHE A 544 -5.03 -19.22 -9.12
CA PHE A 544 -4.37 -20.53 -9.19
C PHE A 544 -4.40 -21.26 -7.84
N LEU A 545 -4.09 -20.58 -6.73
CA LEU A 545 -4.19 -21.17 -5.39
C LEU A 545 -5.62 -21.58 -5.02
N LEU A 546 -6.59 -20.72 -5.31
CA LEU A 546 -7.98 -21.01 -5.00
C LEU A 546 -8.50 -22.21 -5.80
N VAL A 547 -8.16 -22.30 -7.08
CA VAL A 547 -8.54 -23.42 -7.96
C VAL A 547 -7.90 -24.73 -7.50
N LEU A 548 -6.63 -24.70 -7.09
CA LEU A 548 -5.96 -25.89 -6.55
C LEU A 548 -6.64 -26.42 -5.29
N ASN A 549 -7.01 -25.54 -4.37
CA ASN A 549 -7.71 -25.91 -3.15
C ASN A 549 -9.09 -26.52 -3.45
N VAL A 550 -9.83 -25.95 -4.41
CA VAL A 550 -11.11 -26.53 -4.88
C VAL A 550 -10.90 -27.89 -5.56
N LEU A 551 -9.87 -28.05 -6.39
CA LEU A 551 -9.56 -29.31 -7.06
C LEU A 551 -9.21 -30.42 -6.06
N ALA A 552 -8.38 -30.10 -5.06
CA ALA A 552 -8.04 -31.02 -3.98
C ALA A 552 -9.30 -31.50 -3.24
N PHE A 553 -10.21 -30.58 -2.93
CA PHE A 553 -11.50 -30.92 -2.32
C PHE A 553 -12.35 -31.88 -3.19
N VAL A 554 -12.45 -31.61 -4.49
CA VAL A 554 -13.19 -32.48 -5.42
C VAL A 554 -12.58 -33.89 -5.46
N ILE A 555 -11.25 -34.00 -5.48
CA ILE A 555 -10.55 -35.29 -5.45
C ILE A 555 -10.87 -36.04 -4.16
N ILE A 556 -10.81 -35.36 -3.01
CA ILE A 556 -11.15 -35.95 -1.71
C ILE A 556 -12.59 -36.49 -1.75
N CYS A 557 -13.57 -35.67 -2.15
CA CYS A 557 -14.97 -36.10 -2.26
C CYS A 557 -15.15 -37.32 -3.15
N ALA A 558 -14.55 -37.33 -4.34
CA ALA A 558 -14.63 -38.44 -5.27
C ALA A 558 -14.06 -39.73 -4.66
N CYS A 559 -12.89 -39.66 -4.02
CA CYS A 559 -12.27 -40.82 -3.36
C CYS A 559 -13.18 -41.41 -2.28
N TYR A 560 -13.85 -40.58 -1.48
CA TYR A 560 -14.76 -41.07 -0.44
C TYR A 560 -16.05 -41.65 -0.96
N ILE A 561 -16.61 -41.09 -2.04
CA ILE A 561 -17.75 -41.70 -2.74
C ILE A 561 -17.35 -43.11 -3.21
N CYS A 562 -16.15 -43.26 -3.79
CA CYS A 562 -15.63 -44.58 -4.18
C CYS A 562 -15.41 -45.52 -2.98
N ILE A 563 -14.88 -45.03 -1.85
CA ILE A 563 -14.77 -45.82 -0.61
C ILE A 563 -16.16 -46.28 -0.14
N TYR A 564 -17.14 -45.39 -0.13
CA TYR A 564 -18.51 -45.69 0.31
C TYR A 564 -19.14 -46.80 -0.55
N PHE A 565 -19.02 -46.70 -1.87
CA PHE A 565 -19.50 -47.75 -2.78
C PHE A 565 -18.76 -49.08 -2.59
N THR A 566 -17.45 -49.03 -2.36
CA THR A 566 -16.64 -50.23 -2.10
C THR A 566 -17.08 -50.94 -0.82
N VAL A 567 -17.32 -50.20 0.26
CA VAL A 567 -17.72 -50.74 1.56
C VAL A 567 -19.16 -51.27 1.55
N ARG A 568 -20.05 -50.69 0.73
CA ARG A 568 -21.46 -51.12 0.60
C ARG A 568 -21.66 -52.30 -0.35
N ASN A 569 -20.64 -52.69 -1.12
CA ASN A 569 -20.73 -53.78 -2.08
C ASN A 569 -20.77 -55.14 -1.35
N PRO A 570 -21.86 -55.93 -1.46
CA PRO A 570 -22.03 -57.17 -0.70
C PRO A 570 -21.05 -58.29 -1.09
N ASN A 571 -20.39 -58.18 -2.24
CA ASN A 571 -19.38 -59.14 -2.71
C ASN A 571 -18.01 -58.99 -2.01
N VAL A 572 -17.84 -57.97 -1.18
CA VAL A 572 -16.62 -57.74 -0.40
C VAL A 572 -16.95 -57.93 1.07
N ILE A 573 -16.33 -58.92 1.74
CA ILE A 573 -16.48 -59.14 3.18
C ILE A 573 -15.76 -58.00 3.91
N SER A 574 -16.45 -56.88 4.07
CA SER A 574 -15.97 -55.71 4.83
C SER A 574 -16.12 -55.99 6.32
N SER A 575 -15.02 -55.98 7.08
CA SER A 575 -15.05 -56.09 8.53
C SER A 575 -15.81 -54.91 9.16
N ASN A 576 -16.52 -55.15 10.27
CA ASN A 576 -17.09 -54.09 11.12
C ASN A 576 -16.05 -53.08 11.64
N SER A 577 -14.74 -53.41 11.56
CA SER A 577 -13.65 -52.45 11.80
C SER A 577 -13.53 -51.41 10.69
N ASP A 578 -13.76 -51.80 9.44
CA ASP A 578 -13.45 -51.00 8.26
C ASP A 578 -14.53 -49.95 8.01
N THR A 579 -15.80 -50.29 8.29
CA THR A 579 -16.91 -49.33 8.36
C THR A 579 -16.73 -48.29 9.47
N LYS A 580 -16.26 -48.71 10.66
CA LYS A 580 -15.90 -47.79 11.76
C LYS A 580 -14.73 -46.89 11.39
N ILE A 581 -13.74 -47.39 10.64
CA ILE A 581 -12.61 -46.61 10.15
C ILE A 581 -13.08 -45.61 9.09
N ALA A 582 -13.85 -46.02 8.08
CA ALA A 582 -14.39 -45.13 7.05
C ALA A 582 -15.25 -44.00 7.62
N LYS A 583 -16.11 -44.29 8.63
CA LYS A 583 -16.89 -43.26 9.34
C LYS A 583 -16.01 -42.24 10.08
N ARG A 584 -14.86 -42.67 10.63
CA ARG A 584 -13.88 -41.77 11.28
C ARG A 584 -13.20 -40.85 10.27
N MET A 585 -12.86 -41.38 9.10
CA MET A 585 -12.25 -40.60 8.02
C MET A 585 -13.25 -39.59 7.44
N ALA A 586 -14.54 -39.95 7.34
CA ALA A 586 -15.61 -39.07 6.90
C ALA A 586 -15.82 -37.82 7.78
N ILE A 587 -15.69 -37.96 9.10
CA ILE A 587 -15.78 -36.84 10.05
C ILE A 587 -14.66 -35.82 9.80
N LEU A 588 -13.44 -36.30 9.55
CA LEU A 588 -12.28 -35.45 9.30
C LEU A 588 -12.43 -34.61 8.02
N ILE A 589 -13.00 -35.18 6.94
CA ILE A 589 -13.30 -34.42 5.71
C ILE A 589 -14.40 -33.39 5.94
N PHE A 590 -15.46 -33.76 6.66
CA PHE A 590 -16.60 -32.88 6.82
C PHE A 590 -16.21 -31.66 7.64
N THR A 591 -15.37 -31.84 8.65
CA THR A 591 -14.75 -30.74 9.39
C THR A 591 -13.87 -29.87 8.49
N ASP A 592 -13.02 -30.46 7.65
CA ASP A 592 -12.18 -29.74 6.70
C ASP A 592 -13.00 -28.94 5.67
N PHE A 593 -14.03 -29.54 5.08
CA PHE A 593 -14.96 -28.89 4.15
C PHE A 593 -15.67 -27.69 4.77
N LEU A 594 -16.24 -27.87 5.96
CA LEU A 594 -16.95 -26.79 6.66
C LEU A 594 -16.01 -25.62 7.00
N CYS A 595 -14.71 -25.89 7.17
CA CYS A 595 -13.71 -24.86 7.43
C CYS A 595 -13.22 -24.17 6.14
N MET A 596 -13.05 -24.91 5.04
CA MET A 596 -12.47 -24.40 3.80
C MET A 596 -13.49 -23.82 2.81
N ALA A 597 -14.75 -24.27 2.86
CA ALA A 597 -15.79 -23.83 1.92
C ALA A 597 -16.15 -22.34 2.05
N PRO A 598 -16.37 -21.77 3.25
CA PRO A 598 -16.65 -20.34 3.37
C PRO A 598 -15.47 -19.49 2.85
N ILE A 599 -14.24 -19.88 3.18
CA ILE A 599 -13.02 -19.14 2.83
C ILE A 599 -12.84 -19.12 1.31
N SER A 600 -12.98 -20.28 0.66
CA SER A 600 -12.87 -20.41 -0.79
C SER A 600 -13.96 -19.62 -1.52
N PHE A 601 -15.21 -19.65 -1.02
CA PHE A 601 -16.33 -18.92 -1.61
C PHE A 601 -16.10 -17.40 -1.61
N PHE A 602 -15.72 -16.83 -0.45
CA PHE A 602 -15.49 -15.39 -0.34
C PHE A 602 -14.21 -14.96 -1.07
N ALA A 603 -13.16 -15.79 -1.07
CA ALA A 603 -11.94 -15.49 -1.82
C ALA A 603 -12.18 -15.47 -3.34
N ILE A 604 -12.98 -16.40 -3.86
CA ILE A 604 -13.39 -16.39 -5.29
C ILE A 604 -14.22 -15.15 -5.60
N SER A 605 -15.23 -14.84 -4.78
CA SER A 605 -16.06 -13.63 -4.92
C SER A 605 -15.22 -12.34 -4.95
N ALA A 606 -14.22 -12.23 -4.07
CA ALA A 606 -13.28 -11.11 -4.07
C ALA A 606 -12.41 -11.08 -5.34
N SER A 607 -11.92 -12.23 -5.80
CA SER A 607 -11.08 -12.34 -7.01
C SER A 607 -11.81 -11.97 -8.31
N LEU A 608 -13.14 -12.14 -8.34
CA LEU A 608 -14.02 -11.75 -9.44
C LEU A 608 -14.44 -10.27 -9.39
N LYS A 609 -13.85 -9.47 -8.49
CA LYS A 609 -14.17 -8.05 -8.26
C LYS A 609 -15.61 -7.79 -7.81
N VAL A 610 -16.27 -8.79 -7.23
CA VAL A 610 -17.61 -8.66 -6.62
C VAL A 610 -17.53 -9.08 -5.15
N PRO A 611 -16.89 -8.28 -4.27
CA PRO A 611 -16.72 -8.66 -2.86
C PRO A 611 -18.07 -8.65 -2.13
N LEU A 612 -18.59 -9.83 -1.79
CA LEU A 612 -19.85 -9.98 -1.06
C LEU A 612 -19.71 -9.69 0.45
N ILE A 613 -18.48 -9.66 0.97
CA ILE A 613 -18.15 -9.37 2.37
C ILE A 613 -17.00 -8.35 2.43
N THR A 614 -17.07 -7.40 3.36
CA THR A 614 -15.95 -6.49 3.61
C THR A 614 -14.80 -7.23 4.27
N VAL A 615 -13.55 -6.79 4.03
CA VAL A 615 -12.36 -7.46 4.59
C VAL A 615 -12.43 -7.51 6.12
N SER A 616 -12.90 -6.45 6.80
CA SER A 616 -13.12 -6.45 8.25
C SER A 616 -14.05 -7.58 8.72
N LYS A 617 -15.11 -7.89 7.98
CA LYS A 617 -16.03 -9.00 8.31
C LYS A 617 -15.44 -10.36 7.92
N SER A 618 -14.60 -10.42 6.89
CA SER A 618 -13.89 -11.65 6.49
C SER A 618 -12.85 -12.10 7.53
N LYS A 619 -12.34 -11.18 8.38
CA LYS A 619 -11.43 -11.53 9.50
C LYS A 619 -12.05 -12.57 10.43
N ILE A 620 -13.37 -12.52 10.63
CA ILE A 620 -14.11 -13.50 11.44
C ILE A 620 -13.95 -14.90 10.85
N LEU A 621 -14.05 -15.02 9.52
CA LEU A 621 -13.89 -16.30 8.83
C LEU A 621 -12.46 -16.83 8.95
N LEU A 622 -11.48 -15.94 8.85
CA LEU A 622 -10.07 -16.29 8.93
C LEU A 622 -9.61 -16.65 10.34
N VAL A 623 -10.19 -16.07 11.40
CA VAL A 623 -9.79 -16.41 12.78
C VAL A 623 -10.57 -17.59 13.33
N LEU A 624 -11.84 -17.75 12.93
CA LEU A 624 -12.65 -18.88 13.37
C LEU A 624 -12.41 -20.09 12.48
N PHE A 625 -12.72 -20.04 11.19
CA PHE A 625 -12.80 -21.24 10.36
C PHE A 625 -11.44 -21.73 9.87
N TYR A 626 -10.53 -20.82 9.53
CA TYR A 626 -9.20 -21.19 9.01
C TYR A 626 -8.38 -22.06 9.98
N PRO A 627 -8.35 -21.77 11.30
CA PRO A 627 -7.56 -22.56 12.25
C PRO A 627 -8.32 -23.74 12.86
N ILE A 628 -9.66 -23.77 12.80
CA ILE A 628 -10.46 -24.84 13.43
C ILE A 628 -10.05 -26.21 12.88
N ASN A 629 -9.73 -26.29 11.59
CA ASN A 629 -9.26 -27.52 10.97
C ASN A 629 -7.97 -28.05 11.63
N SER A 630 -6.97 -27.17 11.75
CA SER A 630 -5.67 -27.48 12.40
C SER A 630 -5.78 -27.75 13.91
N CYS A 631 -6.75 -27.13 14.59
CA CYS A 631 -7.04 -27.42 16.00
C CYS A 631 -7.76 -28.75 16.20
N ALA A 632 -8.70 -29.10 15.31
CA ALA A 632 -9.52 -30.30 15.45
C ALA A 632 -8.72 -31.59 15.18
N ASN A 633 -7.75 -31.54 14.27
CA ASN A 633 -6.94 -32.70 13.84
C ASN A 633 -6.35 -33.50 15.02
N PRO A 634 -5.61 -32.90 15.97
CA PRO A 634 -5.12 -33.59 17.17
C PRO A 634 -6.20 -34.31 17.99
N PHE A 635 -7.35 -33.67 18.21
CA PHE A 635 -8.44 -34.26 18.99
C PHE A 635 -9.11 -35.41 18.23
N LEU A 636 -9.27 -35.28 16.92
CA LEU A 636 -9.77 -36.35 16.07
C LEU A 636 -8.84 -37.58 16.12
N TYR A 637 -7.51 -37.38 16.13
CA TYR A 637 -6.56 -38.48 16.25
C TYR A 637 -6.55 -39.12 17.64
N ALA A 638 -6.58 -38.31 18.69
CA ALA A 638 -6.56 -38.76 20.08
C ALA A 638 -7.86 -39.47 20.50
N ILE A 639 -9.02 -38.98 20.06
CA ILE A 639 -10.32 -39.53 20.47
C ILE A 639 -10.64 -40.79 19.67
N PHE A 640 -10.25 -40.93 18.41
CA PHE A 640 -10.75 -42.03 17.58
C PHE A 640 -9.77 -43.20 17.36
N THR A 641 -8.52 -43.09 17.83
CA THR A 641 -7.49 -44.12 17.60
C THR A 641 -7.06 -44.80 18.90
N LYS A 642 -7.48 -46.06 19.12
CA LYS A 642 -7.11 -46.83 20.33
C LYS A 642 -5.60 -46.94 20.55
N THR A 643 -4.83 -47.13 19.47
CA THR A 643 -3.36 -47.20 19.54
C THR A 643 -2.73 -45.87 19.94
N PHE A 644 -3.28 -44.74 19.48
CA PHE A 644 -2.82 -43.41 19.90
C PHE A 644 -3.17 -43.12 21.35
N ARG A 645 -4.40 -43.42 21.80
CA ARG A 645 -4.80 -43.30 23.21
C ARG A 645 -3.87 -44.09 24.12
N ARG A 646 -3.56 -45.32 23.72
CA ARG A 646 -2.59 -46.15 24.44
C ARG A 646 -1.22 -45.50 24.51
N ASP A 647 -0.66 -45.10 23.37
CA ASP A 647 0.68 -44.52 23.32
C ASP A 647 0.74 -43.18 24.09
N PHE A 648 -0.35 -42.41 24.10
CA PHE A 648 -0.56 -41.21 24.93
C PHE A 648 -0.53 -41.54 26.42
N PHE A 649 -1.30 -42.53 26.89
CA PHE A 649 -1.30 -42.93 28.30
C PHE A 649 0.04 -43.54 28.75
N ILE A 650 0.74 -44.26 27.85
CA ILE A 650 2.08 -44.77 28.13
C ILE A 650 3.08 -43.61 28.27
N LEU A 651 2.99 -42.58 27.43
CA LEU A 651 3.83 -41.38 27.55
C LEU A 651 3.52 -40.61 28.83
N LEU A 652 2.25 -40.41 29.17
CA LEU A 652 1.80 -39.80 30.44
C LEU A 652 2.30 -40.55 31.68
N SER A 653 2.35 -41.89 31.61
CA SER A 653 2.90 -42.70 32.71
C SER A 653 4.39 -42.46 32.94
N LYS A 654 5.16 -42.07 31.91
CA LYS A 654 6.58 -41.69 32.08
C LYS A 654 6.75 -40.35 32.81
N PHE A 655 5.71 -39.52 32.85
CA PHE A 655 5.68 -38.25 33.58
C PHE A 655 4.92 -38.34 34.92
N GLY A 656 4.58 -39.55 35.37
CA GLY A 656 3.96 -39.78 36.69
C GLY A 656 2.45 -39.58 36.76
N CYS A 657 1.74 -39.46 35.63
CA CYS A 657 0.28 -39.37 35.58
C CYS A 657 -0.36 -40.57 34.86
N CYS A 658 -1.53 -41.02 35.34
CA CYS A 658 -2.33 -42.09 34.74
C CYS A 658 -1.64 -43.48 34.63
N GLU A 659 -0.84 -43.88 35.64
CA GLU A 659 -0.18 -45.19 35.68
C GLU A 659 -1.16 -46.37 35.57
N MET A 660 -2.34 -46.27 36.17
CA MET A 660 -3.34 -47.34 36.19
C MET A 660 -3.91 -47.65 34.79
N GLN A 661 -4.24 -46.62 33.99
CA GLN A 661 -4.63 -46.81 32.59
C GLN A 661 -3.48 -47.35 31.73
N ALA A 662 -2.23 -46.92 31.96
CA ALA A 662 -1.08 -47.39 31.20
C ALA A 662 -0.78 -48.88 31.47
N GLN A 663 -1.00 -49.36 32.70
CA GLN A 663 -0.86 -50.78 33.04
C GLN A 663 -1.91 -51.66 32.35
N ILE A 664 -3.18 -51.22 32.28
CA ILE A 664 -4.26 -51.95 31.58
C ILE A 664 -3.92 -52.15 30.09
N TYR A 665 -3.36 -51.14 29.43
CA TYR A 665 -2.95 -51.27 28.04
C TYR A 665 -1.67 -52.11 27.84
N ARG A 666 -0.80 -52.22 28.85
CA ARG A 666 0.35 -53.12 28.82
C ARG A 666 -0.08 -54.59 28.94
N THR A 667 -1.05 -54.91 29.80
CA THR A 667 -1.54 -56.28 30.02
C THR A 667 -2.37 -56.85 28.85
N GLU A 668 -3.12 -56.04 28.10
CA GLU A 668 -3.78 -56.48 26.85
C GLU A 668 -2.79 -56.97 25.76
N THR A 669 -1.52 -56.53 25.83
CA THR A 669 -0.49 -56.91 24.85
C THR A 669 0.10 -58.29 25.16
N SER A 670 0.19 -58.65 26.46
CA SER A 670 0.72 -59.93 26.93
C SER A 670 -0.23 -61.11 26.67
N SER A 671 -1.55 -60.88 26.74
CA SER A 671 -2.56 -61.92 26.49
C SER A 671 -2.69 -62.31 25.00
N SER A 672 -2.30 -61.45 24.07
CA SER A 672 -2.30 -61.75 22.64
C SER A 672 -1.09 -62.59 22.19
N ALA A 673 0.01 -62.59 22.96
CA ALA A 673 1.20 -63.40 22.67
C ALA A 673 1.05 -64.86 23.12
N HIS A 674 0.19 -65.16 24.10
CA HIS A 674 0.04 -66.52 24.64
C HIS A 674 -0.86 -67.45 23.80
N ASN A 675 -1.62 -66.93 22.84
CA ASN A 675 -2.56 -67.72 22.02
C ASN A 675 -1.97 -68.31 20.72
N PHE A 676 -0.65 -68.19 20.49
CA PHE A 676 -0.01 -68.70 19.26
C PHE A 676 0.71 -70.06 19.39
N HIS A 677 0.75 -70.67 20.58
CA HIS A 677 1.32 -72.01 20.77
C HIS A 677 0.40 -72.90 21.61
N THR A 678 -0.51 -73.63 20.94
CA THR A 678 -0.88 -75.04 21.18
C THR A 678 -2.18 -75.37 20.43
N ARG A 679 -2.05 -75.94 19.23
CA ARG A 679 -3.17 -76.64 18.57
C ARG A 679 -2.62 -77.91 17.93
N ASN A 680 -2.65 -79.01 18.69
CA ASN A 680 -2.66 -80.39 18.19
C ASN A 680 -3.02 -81.33 19.36
N GLY A 681 -4.13 -82.07 19.24
CA GLY A 681 -4.49 -83.17 20.17
C GLY A 681 -5.99 -83.33 20.42
N HIS A 682 -6.49 -84.54 20.21
CA HIS A 682 -7.87 -85.06 20.28
C HIS A 682 -8.69 -84.77 21.57
N CYS A 683 -10.02 -84.77 21.44
CA CYS A 683 -11.01 -84.82 22.55
C CYS A 683 -11.09 -86.20 23.24
N PRO A 684 -11.60 -86.26 24.49
CA PRO A 684 -12.96 -86.77 24.76
C PRO A 684 -13.76 -85.94 25.81
N PRO A 685 -15.05 -86.26 26.11
CA PRO A 685 -16.03 -85.29 26.64
C PRO A 685 -16.39 -85.40 28.15
N ALA A 686 -17.10 -84.36 28.64
CA ALA A 686 -17.78 -84.16 29.94
C ALA A 686 -16.87 -83.76 31.13
N SER A 687 -17.26 -82.92 32.12
CA SER A 687 -18.57 -82.65 32.73
C SER A 687 -18.72 -81.21 33.28
N LYS A 688 -19.97 -80.84 33.62
CA LYS A 688 -20.39 -79.61 34.34
C LYS A 688 -19.86 -79.59 35.79
N ASN A 689 -19.46 -78.41 36.29
CA ASN A 689 -19.99 -77.81 37.54
C ASN A 689 -19.35 -76.45 37.91
N SER A 690 -20.24 -75.49 38.16
CA SER A 690 -20.31 -74.45 39.21
C SER A 690 -19.06 -73.85 39.90
N ASP A 691 -19.10 -72.51 39.95
CA ASP A 691 -18.76 -71.60 41.06
C ASP A 691 -17.31 -71.39 41.53
N GLY A 692 -17.01 -70.14 41.90
CA GLY A 692 -16.13 -69.84 43.03
C GLY A 692 -14.90 -68.98 42.76
N THR A 693 -15.10 -67.67 42.80
CA THR A 693 -14.19 -66.62 43.28
C THR A 693 -13.11 -67.04 44.31
N ILE A 694 -11.87 -66.55 44.17
CA ILE A 694 -11.07 -65.76 45.16
C ILE A 694 -9.56 -65.84 44.88
N TYR A 695 -8.94 -64.66 44.90
CA TYR A 695 -7.51 -64.37 44.84
C TYR A 695 -6.69 -65.13 45.91
N SER A 696 -5.48 -65.58 45.56
CA SER A 696 -4.37 -65.65 46.50
C SER A 696 -3.07 -65.16 45.88
N SER A 697 -2.51 -64.14 46.51
CA SER A 697 -1.16 -63.62 46.32
C SER A 697 -0.16 -64.53 47.03
N VAL A 698 0.93 -64.88 46.35
CA VAL A 698 2.13 -65.49 46.97
C VAL A 698 3.33 -64.58 46.68
N PRO A 699 4.13 -64.22 47.70
CA PRO A 699 5.25 -63.30 47.58
C PRO A 699 6.52 -64.00 47.04
N LEU A 700 7.30 -63.28 46.23
CA LEU A 700 8.65 -63.68 45.85
C LEU A 700 9.65 -63.06 46.83
N ASN A 701 10.40 -63.91 47.53
CA ASN A 701 11.63 -63.54 48.23
C ASN A 701 12.83 -64.25 47.59
N HIS A 702 13.83 -63.43 47.24
CA HIS A 702 15.28 -63.67 47.18
C HIS A 702 15.86 -64.80 46.29
N LEU A 703 16.81 -64.45 45.40
CA LEU A 703 18.25 -64.49 45.70
C LEU A 703 19.12 -64.04 44.49
N ASN A 704 20.15 -63.26 44.86
CA ASN A 704 21.36 -62.79 44.14
C ASN A 704 21.24 -61.74 43.04
#